data_AF-S7VTY2-F1
#
_entry.id   AF-S7VTY2-F1
#
_cell.length_a   1.000
_cell.length_b   1.000
_cell.length_c   1.000
_cell.angle_alpha   90.00
_cell.angle_beta   90.00
_cell.angle_gamma   90.00
#
_symmetry.space_group_name_H-M   'P 1'
#
loop_
_entity.id
_entity.type
_entity.pdbx_description
1 polymer ?
#
loop_
_entity_poly.entity_id
_entity_poly.type
_entity_poly.pdbx_seq_one_letter_code
_entity_poly.pdbx_strand_id
1 'polypeptide(L)'
;MKKALALLFIFLSFSSYSQSLKKLKLIDEFSNEVIPFANILFNDTAYKGTTTDIDGVFFVNSDIKKITISYVGYETKILEVANIDSKTITLKQVISELDEVVIDRENPAHRIIRLAITNKERNNPENLNSFTYKTYDKVFVDINEDQSLNDSLSDVSSIFKDSYFFITETIAKHKYLKPRFTEDSVIATRTSGFKNPNFAVLANSFQPFSFYDDHISLFETNHLNPISKGSTNKYKFRLKDEYVKGQDTVFVISFEPKANRNFEGLEGLIYINSNQYAVESVDASTYNSGKIDFTIQQKYKFIDNEHWFPEQLNFVIILGEGFGSFKYVGKSYLSEINLKTPLKKKDFPLVSLTLPDDVEGRHSQYWDQYRKDTLDVKELRTYVLMDSIGEELKLDTFIKWAPSLAKWRIPLKYVDLDLKHLIRYNKYEGTRLGLGLYTNDDIFKHVSIGGYGAYGFKDHTWKYGGEVLVDVPGEKDISVSVKYKNDLRETGTYSGNTTDNPFVQRNWIASRMDAIESFSIHTEMKLWRNMNWNLGFNTADVTPLYDYQFMNNGLPMTNYTNSEINVGIGYHVNEQLVRTFGITTRLPSDAPVFKLMYSRGLKGPFDSDFSYNKLRFTLDHSFITKGLGKTTYRLDLGYIDSALPYGLLFTGEGTLDKKIPFVVKNYFQTVTPYEFLSDRYANLFITHNFGRLFNNKGQFQPDVLLYNNFGIGSLENASYHQNIEFKTKEELFLETGLELQNIIKIPYLNIGYLGIGIGAFYRYGYHNLDKSSDNFAFKYSMGFTFK
;
A
#
# COMPACT_ATOMS: atom_id res chain seq x y z
N MET A 1 43.88 -52.69 -32.04
CA MET A 1 42.69 -52.55 -32.93
C MET A 1 41.35 -52.79 -32.21
N LYS A 2 41.17 -53.83 -31.38
CA LYS A 2 39.88 -54.07 -30.68
C LYS A 2 39.42 -52.96 -29.71
N LYS A 3 40.35 -52.23 -29.04
CA LYS A 3 40.01 -51.10 -28.15
C LYS A 3 39.65 -49.80 -28.91
N ALA A 4 40.15 -49.62 -30.13
CA ALA A 4 39.83 -48.46 -30.97
C ALA A 4 38.46 -48.61 -31.64
N LEU A 5 38.07 -49.83 -32.00
CA LEU A 5 36.73 -50.12 -32.53
C LEU A 5 35.62 -49.94 -31.47
N ALA A 6 35.91 -50.25 -30.20
CA ALA A 6 34.97 -50.04 -29.10
C ALA A 6 34.74 -48.55 -28.79
N LEU A 7 35.77 -47.71 -28.91
CA LEU A 7 35.63 -46.25 -28.77
C LEU A 7 34.82 -45.63 -29.93
N LEU A 8 34.97 -46.16 -31.16
CA LEU A 8 34.18 -45.73 -32.31
C LEU A 8 32.69 -46.11 -32.15
N PHE A 9 32.39 -47.28 -31.59
CA PHE A 9 31.02 -47.72 -31.32
C PHE A 9 30.34 -46.93 -30.19
N ILE A 10 31.11 -46.46 -29.20
CA ILE A 10 30.61 -45.56 -28.15
C ILE A 10 30.31 -44.17 -28.73
N PHE A 11 31.12 -43.65 -29.65
CA PHE A 11 30.85 -42.36 -30.32
C PHE A 11 29.67 -42.42 -31.31
N LEU A 12 29.42 -43.55 -31.97
CA LEU A 12 28.28 -43.74 -32.87
C LEU A 12 26.94 -43.99 -32.13
N SER A 13 26.99 -44.34 -30.84
CA SER A 13 25.78 -44.52 -30.02
C SER A 13 25.28 -43.21 -29.39
N PHE A 14 26.04 -42.11 -29.53
CA PHE A 14 25.69 -40.78 -29.04
C PHE A 14 24.87 -39.93 -30.03
N SER A 15 24.38 -40.52 -31.13
CA SER A 15 23.27 -39.95 -31.92
C SER A 15 21.97 -40.03 -31.13
N SER A 16 21.97 -39.39 -29.96
CA SER A 16 20.78 -39.10 -29.19
C SER A 16 19.85 -38.28 -30.09
N TYR A 17 18.59 -38.69 -30.15
CA TYR A 17 17.49 -37.92 -30.73
C TYR A 17 17.52 -36.49 -30.18
N SER A 18 18.18 -35.57 -30.86
CA SER A 18 17.94 -34.15 -30.67
C SER A 18 16.64 -33.83 -31.39
N GLN A 19 15.52 -33.93 -30.68
CA GLN A 19 14.28 -33.32 -31.13
C GLN A 19 14.52 -31.81 -31.12
N SER A 20 14.84 -31.22 -32.27
CA SER A 20 15.05 -29.78 -32.38
C SER A 20 13.70 -29.07 -32.25
N LEU A 21 13.45 -28.45 -31.09
CA LEU A 21 12.32 -27.57 -30.86
C LEU A 21 12.57 -26.24 -31.58
N LYS A 22 11.68 -25.86 -32.50
CA LYS A 22 11.70 -24.55 -33.16
C LYS A 22 11.03 -23.53 -32.24
N LYS A 23 11.79 -22.55 -31.72
CA LYS A 23 11.28 -21.41 -30.92
C LYS A 23 10.69 -20.35 -31.84
N LEU A 24 9.42 -20.00 -31.64
CA LEU A 24 8.70 -18.99 -32.41
C LEU A 24 8.07 -17.96 -31.46
N LYS A 25 7.95 -16.71 -31.91
CA LYS A 25 7.35 -15.59 -31.17
C LYS A 25 6.15 -15.03 -31.92
N LEU A 26 5.06 -14.76 -31.22
CA LEU A 26 3.82 -14.23 -31.77
C LEU A 26 3.63 -12.77 -31.37
N ILE A 27 3.39 -11.91 -32.36
CA ILE A 27 3.14 -10.47 -32.17
C ILE A 27 1.93 -10.00 -32.97
N ASP A 28 1.36 -8.89 -32.55
CA ASP A 28 0.37 -8.13 -33.31
C ASP A 28 1.02 -7.48 -34.54
N GLU A 29 0.32 -7.49 -35.68
CA GLU A 29 0.82 -6.92 -36.95
C GLU A 29 0.98 -5.40 -36.91
N PHE A 30 0.13 -4.68 -36.17
CA PHE A 30 0.11 -3.22 -36.13
C PHE A 30 0.89 -2.67 -34.94
N SER A 31 0.60 -3.15 -33.73
CA SER A 31 1.24 -2.62 -32.52
C SER A 31 2.63 -3.20 -32.27
N ASN A 32 2.99 -4.32 -32.95
CA ASN A 32 4.17 -5.13 -32.65
C ASN A 32 4.23 -5.64 -31.19
N GLU A 33 3.13 -5.54 -30.44
CA GLU A 33 3.03 -6.06 -29.09
C GLU A 33 2.94 -7.59 -29.09
N VAL A 34 3.42 -8.21 -28.01
CA VAL A 34 3.35 -9.67 -27.86
C VAL A 34 1.91 -10.12 -27.63
N ILE A 35 1.54 -11.26 -28.20
CA ILE A 35 0.22 -11.88 -27.98
C ILE A 35 0.40 -13.08 -27.03
N PRO A 36 0.11 -12.90 -25.72
CA PRO A 36 0.20 -13.99 -24.75
C PRO A 36 -0.98 -14.95 -24.86
N PHE A 37 -0.74 -16.19 -24.45
CA PHE A 37 -1.75 -17.26 -24.36
C PHE A 37 -2.56 -17.57 -25.63
N ALA A 38 -2.09 -17.17 -26.80
CA ALA A 38 -2.68 -17.56 -28.08
C ALA A 38 -2.65 -19.08 -28.24
N ASN A 39 -3.74 -19.64 -28.78
CA ASN A 39 -3.88 -21.07 -28.99
C ASN A 39 -3.09 -21.49 -30.23
N ILE A 40 -2.28 -22.54 -30.10
CA ILE A 40 -1.48 -23.14 -31.17
C ILE A 40 -1.90 -24.60 -31.30
N LEU A 41 -2.65 -24.92 -32.35
CA LEU A 41 -3.08 -26.29 -32.65
C LEU A 41 -2.10 -26.93 -33.63
N PHE A 42 -1.67 -28.15 -33.34
CA PHE A 42 -0.81 -28.94 -34.22
C PHE A 42 -1.68 -29.77 -35.17
N ASN A 43 -1.80 -29.33 -36.41
CA ASN A 43 -2.65 -29.97 -37.41
C ASN A 43 -2.14 -31.38 -37.73
N ASP A 44 -3.06 -32.27 -38.11
CA ASP A 44 -2.80 -33.70 -38.41
C ASP A 44 -2.35 -34.55 -37.21
N THR A 45 -2.29 -33.97 -36.01
CA THR A 45 -2.24 -34.70 -34.74
C THR A 45 -3.54 -34.47 -33.99
N ALA A 46 -4.23 -35.55 -33.61
CA ALA A 46 -5.56 -35.44 -32.99
C ALA A 46 -5.51 -34.56 -31.72
N TYR A 47 -6.10 -33.37 -31.80
CA TYR A 47 -6.37 -32.42 -30.72
C TYR A 47 -5.19 -31.95 -29.87
N LYS A 48 -3.94 -32.16 -30.29
CA LYS A 48 -2.77 -31.69 -29.54
C LYS A 48 -2.45 -30.24 -29.85
N GLY A 49 -2.32 -29.42 -28.81
CA GLY A 49 -1.92 -28.02 -28.93
C GLY A 49 -1.09 -27.52 -27.76
N THR A 50 -0.58 -26.30 -27.91
CA THR A 50 0.09 -25.52 -26.87
C THR A 50 -0.44 -24.09 -26.89
N THR A 51 -0.05 -23.28 -25.92
CA THR A 51 -0.26 -21.83 -25.95
C THR A 51 1.06 -21.09 -25.98
N THR A 52 1.01 -19.84 -26.42
CA THR A 52 2.10 -18.90 -26.16
C THR A 52 2.21 -18.60 -24.67
N ASP A 53 3.39 -18.17 -24.25
CA ASP A 53 3.68 -17.73 -22.88
C ASP A 53 3.53 -16.20 -22.75
N ILE A 54 3.90 -15.60 -21.60
CA ILE A 54 3.76 -14.15 -21.39
C ILE A 54 4.60 -13.28 -22.36
N ASP A 55 5.58 -13.89 -23.06
CA ASP A 55 6.43 -13.23 -24.05
C ASP A 55 5.95 -13.50 -25.49
N GLY A 56 4.79 -14.15 -25.66
CA GLY A 56 4.28 -14.59 -26.95
C GLY A 56 5.08 -15.76 -27.53
N VAL A 57 5.92 -16.43 -26.75
CA VAL A 57 6.81 -17.49 -27.22
C VAL A 57 6.15 -18.85 -27.11
N PHE A 58 6.35 -19.68 -28.13
CA PHE A 58 5.97 -21.09 -28.12
C PHE A 58 7.02 -21.94 -28.85
N PHE A 59 6.98 -23.24 -28.59
CA PHE A 59 7.88 -24.20 -29.20
C PHE A 59 7.10 -25.21 -30.03
N VAL A 60 7.62 -25.49 -31.22
CA VAL A 60 7.06 -26.46 -32.15
C VAL A 60 8.08 -27.57 -32.36
N ASN A 61 7.63 -28.82 -32.20
CA ASN A 61 8.46 -29.98 -32.52
C ASN A 61 8.66 -30.10 -34.04
N SER A 62 9.79 -30.68 -34.45
CA SER A 62 10.13 -30.86 -35.86
C SER A 62 9.24 -31.87 -36.61
N ASP A 63 8.45 -32.69 -35.91
CA ASP A 63 7.48 -33.63 -36.50
C ASP A 63 6.16 -32.96 -36.92
N ILE A 64 5.88 -31.74 -36.43
CA ILE A 64 4.68 -30.99 -36.77
C ILE A 64 4.88 -30.29 -38.12
N LYS A 65 4.04 -30.62 -39.10
CA LYS A 65 4.09 -30.02 -40.45
C LYS A 65 3.33 -28.71 -40.55
N LYS A 66 2.22 -28.60 -39.84
CA LYS A 66 1.27 -27.50 -39.98
C LYS A 66 0.70 -27.10 -38.63
N ILE A 67 0.60 -25.80 -38.40
CA ILE A 67 0.06 -25.23 -37.18
C ILE A 67 -1.09 -24.28 -37.50
N THR A 68 -2.11 -24.27 -36.64
CA THR A 68 -3.19 -23.29 -36.67
C THR A 68 -3.07 -22.43 -35.43
N ILE A 69 -2.99 -21.11 -35.63
CA ILE A 69 -2.87 -20.12 -34.57
C ILE A 69 -4.21 -19.40 -34.47
N SER A 70 -4.82 -19.41 -33.29
CA SER A 70 -6.05 -18.69 -33.01
C SER A 70 -5.94 -17.90 -31.70
N TYR A 71 -6.51 -16.71 -31.69
CA TYR A 71 -6.66 -15.90 -30.48
C TYR A 71 -7.94 -15.05 -30.61
N VAL A 72 -8.60 -14.78 -29.49
CA VAL A 72 -9.86 -14.03 -29.49
C VAL A 72 -9.59 -12.60 -29.96
N GLY A 73 -10.30 -12.15 -31.00
CA GLY A 73 -10.10 -10.83 -31.61
C GLY A 73 -9.07 -10.78 -32.73
N TYR A 74 -8.54 -11.93 -33.17
CA TYR A 74 -7.54 -12.04 -34.23
C TYR A 74 -7.97 -12.98 -35.35
N GLU A 75 -7.45 -12.75 -36.55
CA GLU A 75 -7.62 -13.67 -37.67
C GLU A 75 -6.89 -14.99 -37.39
N THR A 76 -7.59 -16.11 -37.62
CA THR A 76 -6.97 -17.43 -37.49
C THR A 76 -5.97 -17.63 -38.62
N LYS A 77 -4.72 -17.92 -38.27
CA LYS A 77 -3.62 -18.07 -39.23
C LYS A 77 -3.13 -19.51 -39.27
N ILE A 78 -3.07 -20.07 -40.47
CA ILE A 78 -2.62 -21.45 -40.71
C ILE A 78 -1.27 -21.40 -41.40
N LEU A 79 -0.25 -22.04 -40.83
CA LEU A 79 1.13 -21.98 -41.31
C LEU A 79 1.74 -23.37 -41.46
N GLU A 80 2.52 -23.55 -42.51
CA GLU A 80 3.40 -24.72 -42.66
C GLU A 80 4.74 -24.45 -41.98
N VAL A 81 5.13 -25.31 -41.03
CA VAL A 81 6.30 -25.11 -40.16
C VAL A 81 7.61 -25.04 -40.96
N ALA A 82 7.66 -25.74 -42.09
CA ALA A 82 8.79 -25.75 -43.03
C ALA A 82 9.05 -24.38 -43.66
N ASN A 83 8.00 -23.58 -43.89
CA ASN A 83 8.09 -22.28 -44.60
C ASN A 83 8.25 -21.10 -43.63
N ILE A 84 8.43 -21.36 -42.33
CA ILE A 84 8.64 -20.32 -41.33
C ILE A 84 10.13 -19.95 -41.28
N ASP A 85 10.53 -18.98 -42.09
CA ASP A 85 11.93 -18.51 -42.15
C ASP A 85 12.26 -17.53 -41.01
N SER A 86 11.28 -16.74 -40.58
CA SER A 86 11.40 -15.82 -39.45
C SER A 86 11.08 -16.51 -38.13
N LYS A 87 11.78 -16.13 -37.05
CA LYS A 87 11.43 -16.54 -35.69
C LYS A 87 10.17 -15.84 -35.15
N THR A 88 9.66 -14.84 -35.87
CA THR A 88 8.52 -14.01 -35.47
C THR A 88 7.35 -14.20 -36.44
N ILE A 89 6.15 -14.41 -35.89
CA ILE A 89 4.88 -14.55 -36.61
C ILE A 89 3.98 -13.39 -36.20
N THR A 90 3.37 -12.74 -37.18
CA THR A 90 2.38 -11.67 -36.97
C THR A 90 0.96 -12.21 -37.10
N LEU A 91 0.04 -11.74 -36.26
CA LEU A 91 -1.41 -11.89 -36.42
C LEU A 91 -2.09 -10.55 -36.63
N LYS A 92 -3.13 -10.57 -37.46
CA LYS A 92 -3.94 -9.39 -37.75
C LYS A 92 -5.16 -9.35 -36.84
N GLN A 93 -5.41 -8.20 -36.21
CA GLN A 93 -6.60 -7.99 -35.39
C GLN A 93 -7.85 -7.94 -36.28
N VAL A 94 -8.95 -8.54 -35.82
CA VAL A 94 -10.25 -8.54 -36.50
C VAL A 94 -11.34 -8.13 -35.53
N ILE A 95 -12.15 -7.15 -35.94
CA ILE A 95 -13.38 -6.78 -35.22
C ILE A 95 -14.43 -7.84 -35.54
N SER A 96 -14.61 -8.79 -34.62
CA SER A 96 -15.73 -9.74 -34.71
C SER A 96 -16.95 -9.13 -34.02
N GLU A 97 -18.01 -8.83 -34.78
CA GLU A 97 -19.36 -8.80 -34.20
C GLU A 97 -19.68 -10.21 -33.69
N LEU A 98 -20.14 -10.33 -32.45
CA LEU A 98 -20.43 -11.63 -31.83
C LEU A 98 -21.87 -12.02 -32.11
N ASP A 99 -22.07 -13.15 -32.79
CA ASP A 99 -23.38 -13.78 -32.91
C ASP A 99 -23.92 -14.20 -31.53
N GLU A 100 -25.14 -13.76 -31.24
CA GLU A 100 -25.90 -14.16 -30.06
C GLU A 100 -26.45 -15.57 -30.28
N VAL A 101 -25.67 -16.58 -29.90
CA VAL A 101 -26.14 -17.96 -29.92
C VAL A 101 -26.97 -18.22 -28.66
N VAL A 102 -28.28 -18.03 -28.78
CA VAL A 102 -29.29 -18.50 -27.82
C VAL A 102 -29.45 -20.02 -27.99
N ILE A 103 -29.03 -20.80 -27.00
CA ILE A 103 -29.39 -22.22 -26.92
C ILE A 103 -30.07 -22.46 -25.56
N ASP A 104 -31.21 -23.13 -25.58
CA ASP A 104 -32.09 -23.54 -24.45
C ASP A 104 -31.42 -24.44 -23.37
N ARG A 105 -30.09 -24.46 -23.29
CA ARG A 105 -29.31 -25.26 -22.34
C ARG A 105 -28.50 -24.36 -21.42
N GLU A 106 -28.17 -24.89 -20.24
CA GLU A 106 -27.28 -24.19 -19.31
C GLU A 106 -25.94 -23.85 -20.00
N ASN A 107 -25.50 -22.59 -19.85
CA ASN A 107 -24.26 -22.09 -20.44
C ASN A 107 -23.08 -23.02 -20.07
N PRO A 108 -22.37 -23.62 -21.05
CA PRO A 108 -21.32 -24.61 -20.79
C PRO A 108 -20.17 -24.06 -19.93
N ALA A 109 -19.89 -22.74 -20.03
CA ALA A 109 -18.87 -22.09 -19.21
C ALA A 109 -19.26 -22.05 -17.72
N HIS A 110 -20.55 -21.94 -17.39
CA HIS A 110 -20.99 -21.89 -15.99
C HIS A 110 -20.63 -23.17 -15.23
N ARG A 111 -20.73 -24.33 -15.87
CA ARG A 111 -20.34 -25.62 -15.28
C ARG A 111 -18.86 -25.61 -14.89
N ILE A 112 -18.00 -25.18 -15.82
CA ILE A 112 -16.54 -25.16 -15.64
C ILE A 112 -16.16 -24.16 -14.55
N ILE A 113 -16.72 -22.95 -14.57
CA ILE A 113 -16.48 -21.91 -13.55
C ILE A 113 -16.90 -22.38 -12.15
N ARG A 114 -18.05 -23.05 -12.01
CA ARG A 114 -18.47 -23.62 -10.71
C ARG A 114 -17.49 -24.67 -10.20
N LEU A 115 -16.95 -25.51 -11.08
CA LEU A 115 -15.95 -26.51 -10.71
C LEU A 115 -14.62 -25.87 -10.32
N ALA A 116 -14.19 -24.81 -11.02
CA ALA A 116 -13.02 -24.03 -10.63
C ALA A 116 -13.21 -23.35 -9.25
N ILE A 117 -14.39 -22.77 -8.98
CA ILE A 117 -14.72 -22.20 -7.67
C ILE A 117 -14.74 -23.28 -6.57
N THR A 118 -15.24 -24.48 -6.87
CA THR A 118 -15.29 -25.59 -5.89
C THR A 118 -13.86 -26.07 -5.56
N ASN A 119 -12.98 -26.12 -6.55
CA ASN A 119 -11.59 -26.55 -6.37
C ASN A 119 -10.62 -25.41 -6.01
N LYS A 120 -11.09 -24.16 -5.91
CA LYS A 120 -10.29 -22.97 -5.59
C LYS A 120 -9.40 -23.15 -4.36
N GLU A 121 -9.95 -23.66 -3.26
CA GLU A 121 -9.19 -23.86 -2.02
C GLU A 121 -8.04 -24.86 -2.18
N ARG A 122 -8.26 -25.90 -3.01
CA ARG A 122 -7.23 -26.90 -3.33
C ARG A 122 -6.16 -26.35 -4.26
N ASN A 123 -6.53 -25.49 -5.20
CA ASN A 123 -5.63 -25.01 -6.24
C ASN A 123 -4.91 -23.71 -5.88
N ASN A 124 -5.34 -22.99 -4.84
CA ASN A 124 -4.68 -21.75 -4.39
C ASN A 124 -3.32 -22.07 -3.73
N PRO A 125 -2.18 -21.64 -4.30
CA PRO A 125 -0.86 -21.92 -3.71
C PRO A 125 -0.71 -21.40 -2.28
N GLU A 126 -1.38 -20.31 -1.93
CA GLU A 126 -1.33 -19.72 -0.58
C GLU A 126 -1.97 -20.60 0.49
N ASN A 127 -2.73 -21.64 0.09
CA ASN A 127 -3.27 -22.63 1.01
C ASN A 127 -2.29 -23.72 1.41
N LEU A 128 -1.16 -23.85 0.70
CA LEU A 128 -0.06 -24.74 1.09
C LEU A 128 0.49 -24.32 2.45
N ASN A 129 1.01 -25.29 3.21
CA ASN A 129 1.59 -25.02 4.53
C ASN A 129 2.84 -24.14 4.43
N SER A 130 3.71 -24.42 3.48
CA SER A 130 4.92 -23.64 3.21
C SER A 130 5.45 -23.91 1.82
N PHE A 131 6.10 -22.93 1.21
CA PHE A 131 6.80 -23.11 -0.06
C PHE A 131 7.97 -22.12 -0.18
N THR A 132 8.90 -22.43 -1.07
CA THR A 132 9.97 -21.52 -1.47
C THR A 132 10.15 -21.55 -2.98
N TYR A 133 10.56 -20.43 -3.55
CA TYR A 133 10.94 -20.35 -4.97
C TYR A 133 11.94 -19.20 -5.15
N LYS A 134 12.61 -19.18 -6.30
CA LYS A 134 13.38 -18.02 -6.77
C LYS A 134 12.63 -17.31 -7.88
N THR A 135 12.71 -15.99 -7.90
CA THR A 135 12.22 -15.17 -9.01
C THR A 135 13.37 -14.54 -9.76
N TYR A 136 13.12 -14.34 -11.04
CA TYR A 136 13.77 -13.34 -11.84
C TYR A 136 12.69 -12.37 -12.32
N ASP A 137 12.79 -11.12 -11.91
CA ASP A 137 11.82 -10.07 -12.17
C ASP A 137 12.46 -9.01 -13.06
N LYS A 138 11.73 -8.55 -14.07
CA LYS A 138 12.12 -7.45 -14.95
C LYS A 138 10.97 -6.45 -15.02
N VAL A 139 11.21 -5.23 -14.56
CA VAL A 139 10.25 -4.14 -14.63
C VAL A 139 10.84 -3.04 -15.51
N PHE A 140 10.07 -2.54 -16.46
CA PHE A 140 10.43 -1.40 -17.27
C PHE A 140 9.29 -0.39 -17.38
N VAL A 141 9.66 0.88 -17.58
CA VAL A 141 8.73 1.99 -17.75
C VAL A 141 8.97 2.58 -19.12
N ASP A 142 7.94 2.58 -19.94
CA ASP A 142 7.94 3.14 -21.28
C ASP A 142 7.15 4.45 -21.32
N ILE A 143 7.51 5.35 -22.24
CA ILE A 143 6.70 6.53 -22.54
C ILE A 143 5.70 6.12 -23.62
N ASN A 144 4.42 6.22 -23.31
CA ASN A 144 3.34 5.89 -24.21
C ASN A 144 3.15 7.03 -25.22
N GLU A 145 3.56 6.80 -26.47
CA GLU A 145 3.56 7.78 -27.56
C GLU A 145 2.17 7.98 -28.21
N ASP A 146 1.20 7.09 -27.94
CA ASP A 146 -0.14 7.11 -28.55
C ASP A 146 -1.06 8.23 -28.02
N GLN A 147 -0.63 8.97 -26.99
CA GLN A 147 -1.38 10.08 -26.39
C GLN A 147 -0.67 11.42 -26.62
N SER A 148 -1.43 12.50 -26.84
CA SER A 148 -0.86 13.82 -27.12
C SER A 148 0.00 14.31 -25.96
N LEU A 149 1.32 14.34 -26.16
CA LEU A 149 2.27 14.85 -25.18
C LEU A 149 2.19 16.39 -25.16
N ASN A 150 2.21 16.98 -23.96
CA ASN A 150 2.40 18.42 -23.80
C ASN A 150 3.79 18.85 -24.32
N ASP A 151 3.92 20.11 -24.75
CA ASP A 151 5.08 20.70 -25.44
C ASP A 151 6.44 20.58 -24.71
N SER A 152 6.44 20.37 -23.38
CA SER A 152 7.67 20.15 -22.60
C SER A 152 8.09 18.67 -22.50
N LEU A 153 7.18 17.73 -22.79
CA LEU A 153 7.42 16.28 -22.75
C LEU A 153 7.81 15.72 -24.12
N SER A 154 7.55 16.45 -25.22
CA SER A 154 7.99 16.09 -26.57
C SER A 154 9.52 16.12 -26.72
N ASP A 155 10.19 17.07 -26.06
CA ASP A 155 11.66 17.12 -26.04
C ASP A 155 12.24 15.91 -25.29
N VAL A 156 11.59 15.50 -24.20
CA VAL A 156 11.97 14.31 -23.43
C VAL A 156 11.74 13.04 -24.23
N SER A 157 10.58 12.86 -24.88
CA SER A 157 10.31 11.66 -25.69
C SER A 157 11.32 11.50 -26.83
N SER A 158 11.81 12.60 -27.41
CA SER A 158 12.84 12.55 -28.46
C SER A 158 14.18 11.95 -27.99
N ILE A 159 14.57 12.22 -26.73
CA ILE A 159 15.79 11.68 -26.11
C ILE A 159 15.63 10.18 -25.85
N PHE A 160 14.44 9.76 -25.43
CA PHE A 160 14.10 8.38 -25.09
C PHE A 160 13.61 7.55 -26.29
N LYS A 161 13.68 8.08 -27.51
CA LYS A 161 13.31 7.34 -28.72
C LYS A 161 14.10 6.03 -28.83
N ASP A 162 13.39 4.91 -28.91
CA ASP A 162 13.93 3.54 -28.84
C ASP A 162 14.69 3.20 -27.54
N SER A 163 14.29 3.79 -26.41
CA SER A 163 14.75 3.43 -25.07
C SER A 163 13.58 3.47 -24.09
N TYR A 164 13.66 2.68 -23.03
CA TYR A 164 12.74 2.82 -21.90
C TYR A 164 13.18 4.00 -21.03
N PHE A 165 12.25 4.59 -20.30
CA PHE A 165 12.55 5.60 -19.29
C PHE A 165 13.28 4.98 -18.08
N PHE A 166 12.99 3.71 -17.79
CA PHE A 166 13.54 3.00 -16.64
C PHE A 166 13.48 1.49 -16.88
N ILE A 167 14.52 0.76 -16.47
CA ILE A 167 14.52 -0.71 -16.39
C ILE A 167 15.19 -1.17 -15.10
N THR A 168 14.61 -2.17 -14.45
CA THR A 168 15.19 -2.86 -13.30
C THR A 168 15.02 -4.37 -13.45
N GLU A 169 16.10 -5.09 -13.17
CA GLU A 169 16.14 -6.55 -13.10
C GLU A 169 16.40 -6.93 -11.63
N THR A 170 15.61 -7.83 -11.06
CA THR A 170 15.73 -8.27 -9.66
C THR A 170 15.72 -9.80 -9.59
N ILE A 171 16.59 -10.36 -8.76
CA ILE A 171 16.58 -11.78 -8.42
C ILE A 171 16.31 -11.88 -6.92
N ALA A 172 15.25 -12.57 -6.54
CA ALA A 172 14.89 -12.76 -5.15
C ALA A 172 14.62 -14.23 -4.82
N LYS A 173 14.76 -14.57 -3.55
CA LYS A 173 14.30 -15.84 -2.98
C LYS A 173 13.10 -15.57 -2.10
N HIS A 174 12.03 -16.29 -2.38
CA HIS A 174 10.78 -16.19 -1.65
C HIS A 174 10.61 -17.36 -0.68
N LYS A 175 10.12 -17.04 0.50
CA LYS A 175 9.66 -18.02 1.49
C LYS A 175 8.26 -17.66 1.92
N TYR A 176 7.40 -18.67 2.00
CA TYR A 176 6.06 -18.54 2.55
C TYR A 176 5.80 -19.61 3.60
N LEU A 177 5.16 -19.22 4.70
CA LEU A 177 4.64 -20.11 5.73
C LEU A 177 3.24 -19.63 6.16
N LYS A 178 2.27 -20.52 6.00
CA LYS A 178 0.88 -20.29 6.40
C LYS A 178 0.81 -19.92 7.90
N PRO A 179 -0.04 -18.96 8.31
CA PRO A 179 -1.06 -18.26 7.52
C PRO A 179 -0.66 -16.91 6.91
N ARG A 180 0.56 -16.40 7.15
CA ARG A 180 0.90 -15.00 6.78
C ARG A 180 2.38 -14.64 6.73
N PHE A 181 3.28 -15.60 6.94
CA PHE A 181 4.70 -15.31 7.04
C PHE A 181 5.30 -15.36 5.65
N THR A 182 5.79 -14.21 5.17
CA THR A 182 6.48 -14.06 3.90
C THR A 182 7.85 -13.44 4.12
N GLU A 183 8.82 -13.87 3.33
CA GLU A 183 10.12 -13.22 3.20
C GLU A 183 10.53 -13.20 1.74
N ASP A 184 10.90 -12.01 1.27
CA ASP A 184 11.52 -11.74 -0.02
C ASP A 184 12.97 -11.35 0.24
N SER A 185 13.89 -12.29 0.06
CA SER A 185 15.31 -12.03 0.19
C SER A 185 15.88 -11.66 -1.17
N VAL A 186 16.21 -10.38 -1.40
CA VAL A 186 16.82 -9.92 -2.65
C VAL A 186 18.26 -10.45 -2.71
N ILE A 187 18.59 -11.13 -3.81
CA ILE A 187 19.93 -11.71 -4.06
C ILE A 187 20.76 -10.76 -4.91
N ALA A 188 20.16 -10.21 -5.97
CA ALA A 188 20.81 -9.30 -6.91
C ALA A 188 19.78 -8.34 -7.51
N THR A 189 20.20 -7.11 -7.81
CA THR A 189 19.37 -6.13 -8.51
C THR A 189 20.25 -5.32 -9.45
N ARG A 190 19.70 -4.95 -10.61
CA ARG A 190 20.34 -4.08 -11.59
C ARG A 190 19.33 -3.08 -12.11
N THR A 191 19.56 -1.81 -11.81
CA THR A 191 18.66 -0.73 -12.20
C THR A 191 19.38 0.25 -13.11
N SER A 192 18.74 0.66 -14.19
CA SER A 192 19.31 1.63 -15.14
C SER A 192 19.42 3.02 -14.51
N GLY A 193 20.60 3.65 -14.56
CA GLY A 193 20.84 5.00 -14.05
C GLY A 193 20.94 5.13 -12.54
N PHE A 194 20.81 4.04 -11.79
CA PHE A 194 20.85 4.03 -10.34
C PHE A 194 21.66 2.85 -9.83
N LYS A 195 22.56 3.12 -8.89
CA LYS A 195 23.36 2.08 -8.23
C LYS A 195 22.57 1.42 -7.10
N ASN A 196 21.73 2.21 -6.42
CA ASN A 196 21.03 1.79 -5.22
C ASN A 196 20.00 0.65 -5.44
N PRO A 197 19.97 -0.38 -4.57
CA PRO A 197 19.07 -1.53 -4.71
C PRO A 197 17.59 -1.27 -4.33
N ASN A 198 17.23 -0.08 -3.87
CA ASN A 198 15.89 0.23 -3.36
C ASN A 198 14.75 0.01 -4.38
N PHE A 199 15.03 0.01 -5.68
CA PHE A 199 14.03 -0.27 -6.71
C PHE A 199 13.68 -1.75 -6.89
N ALA A 200 14.42 -2.67 -6.24
CA ALA A 200 14.08 -4.09 -6.23
C ALA A 200 12.67 -4.35 -5.66
N VAL A 201 12.15 -3.43 -4.84
CA VAL A 201 10.80 -3.49 -4.26
C VAL A 201 9.71 -3.43 -5.34
N LEU A 202 9.96 -2.77 -6.48
CA LEU A 202 8.96 -2.54 -7.52
C LEU A 202 8.47 -3.83 -8.18
N ALA A 203 9.32 -4.86 -8.24
CA ALA A 203 9.00 -6.15 -8.85
C ALA A 203 7.73 -6.81 -8.28
N ASN A 204 7.57 -6.78 -6.95
CA ASN A 204 6.48 -7.48 -6.26
C ASN A 204 5.36 -6.56 -5.77
N SER A 205 5.45 -5.24 -6.01
CA SER A 205 4.53 -4.26 -5.41
C SER A 205 3.16 -4.21 -6.07
N PHE A 206 3.05 -4.60 -7.34
CA PHE A 206 1.84 -4.38 -8.15
C PHE A 206 1.20 -5.66 -8.68
N GLN A 207 1.84 -6.80 -8.49
CA GLN A 207 1.40 -8.07 -9.03
C GLN A 207 0.77 -8.95 -7.95
N PRO A 208 -0.51 -9.36 -8.09
CA PRO A 208 -1.07 -10.39 -7.22
C PRO A 208 -0.38 -11.73 -7.49
N PHE A 209 0.04 -12.42 -6.43
CA PHE A 209 0.71 -13.73 -6.53
C PHE A 209 -0.23 -14.83 -7.05
N SER A 210 -1.51 -14.76 -6.67
CA SER A 210 -2.53 -15.76 -6.98
C SER A 210 -3.77 -15.10 -7.60
N PHE A 211 -4.36 -15.76 -8.59
CA PHE A 211 -5.67 -15.37 -9.18
C PHE A 211 -6.83 -16.09 -8.50
N TYR A 212 -6.63 -16.68 -7.32
CA TYR A 212 -7.68 -17.40 -6.63
C TYR A 212 -8.44 -16.56 -5.61
N ASP A 213 -7.94 -15.42 -5.13
CA ASP A 213 -8.65 -14.63 -4.11
C ASP A 213 -10.02 -14.12 -4.57
N ASP A 214 -10.95 -13.99 -3.62
CA ASP A 214 -12.33 -13.54 -3.94
C ASP A 214 -12.34 -12.12 -4.50
N HIS A 215 -11.39 -11.29 -4.08
CA HIS A 215 -11.14 -9.96 -4.62
C HIS A 215 -9.65 -9.80 -4.90
N ILE A 216 -9.31 -9.19 -6.03
CA ILE A 216 -7.95 -8.85 -6.40
C ILE A 216 -7.76 -7.37 -6.11
N SER A 217 -6.91 -7.06 -5.13
CA SER A 217 -6.55 -5.68 -4.80
C SER A 217 -5.56 -5.15 -5.82
N LEU A 218 -6.01 -4.20 -6.63
CA LEU A 218 -5.15 -3.45 -7.55
C LEU A 218 -5.06 -2.02 -7.01
N PHE A 219 -3.89 -1.65 -6.50
CA PHE A 219 -3.65 -0.42 -5.75
C PHE A 219 -4.63 -0.30 -4.57
N GLU A 220 -5.48 0.72 -4.56
CA GLU A 220 -6.44 0.97 -3.47
C GLU A 220 -7.82 0.33 -3.72
N THR A 221 -8.00 -0.35 -4.86
CA THR A 221 -9.32 -0.81 -5.31
C THR A 221 -9.41 -2.33 -5.37
N ASN A 222 -10.40 -2.87 -4.66
CA ASN A 222 -10.70 -4.31 -4.64
C ASN A 222 -11.60 -4.66 -5.82
N HIS A 223 -11.07 -5.38 -6.80
CA HIS A 223 -11.83 -5.87 -7.94
C HIS A 223 -12.38 -7.27 -7.64
N LEU A 224 -13.66 -7.51 -7.92
CA LEU A 224 -14.26 -8.83 -7.71
C LEU A 224 -13.69 -9.83 -8.73
N ASN A 225 -13.13 -10.94 -8.26
CA ASN A 225 -12.58 -11.96 -9.13
C ASN A 225 -13.70 -12.77 -9.86
N PRO A 226 -13.57 -13.10 -11.16
CA PRO A 226 -14.50 -14.02 -11.85
C PRO A 226 -14.56 -15.44 -11.26
N ILE A 227 -13.53 -15.91 -10.53
CA ILE A 227 -13.55 -17.17 -9.77
C ILE A 227 -13.86 -16.88 -8.28
N SER A 228 -14.97 -16.18 -8.04
CA SER A 228 -15.49 -15.93 -6.69
C SER A 228 -16.86 -16.57 -6.51
N LYS A 229 -17.22 -16.87 -5.24
CA LYS A 229 -18.54 -17.45 -4.94
C LYS A 229 -19.66 -16.50 -5.40
N GLY A 230 -20.51 -17.01 -6.29
CA GLY A 230 -21.64 -16.27 -6.88
C GLY A 230 -21.29 -15.42 -8.12
N SER A 231 -20.10 -15.61 -8.71
CA SER A 231 -19.64 -14.83 -9.87
C SER A 231 -20.53 -14.98 -11.12
N THR A 232 -21.17 -16.13 -11.35
CA THR A 232 -22.09 -16.37 -12.49
C THR A 232 -23.30 -15.43 -12.51
N ASN A 233 -23.66 -14.82 -11.38
CA ASN A 233 -24.72 -13.82 -11.30
C ASN A 233 -24.23 -12.39 -11.60
N LYS A 234 -22.91 -12.18 -11.60
CA LYS A 234 -22.24 -10.88 -11.71
C LYS A 234 -21.47 -10.70 -13.02
N TYR A 235 -20.94 -11.79 -13.57
CA TYR A 235 -20.19 -11.85 -14.83
C TYR A 235 -20.98 -12.56 -15.93
N LYS A 236 -20.77 -12.15 -17.18
CA LYS A 236 -21.14 -12.93 -18.37
C LYS A 236 -19.95 -13.81 -18.74
N PHE A 237 -20.15 -15.12 -18.78
CA PHE A 237 -19.13 -16.08 -19.20
C PHE A 237 -19.48 -16.64 -20.58
N ARG A 238 -18.50 -16.80 -21.46
CA ARG A 238 -18.68 -17.47 -22.76
C ARG A 238 -17.51 -18.41 -23.03
N LEU A 239 -17.80 -19.67 -23.34
CA LEU A 239 -16.79 -20.63 -23.78
C LEU A 239 -16.40 -20.26 -25.22
N LYS A 240 -15.13 -19.96 -25.45
CA LYS A 240 -14.59 -19.50 -26.73
C LYS A 240 -13.90 -20.62 -27.51
N ASP A 241 -13.18 -21.49 -26.81
CA ASP A 241 -12.41 -22.56 -27.42
C ASP A 241 -12.15 -23.69 -26.41
N GLU A 242 -11.79 -24.88 -26.89
CA GLU A 242 -11.31 -26.00 -26.10
C GLU A 242 -10.30 -26.86 -26.88
N TYR A 243 -9.21 -27.28 -26.23
CA TYR A 243 -8.18 -28.12 -26.87
C TYR A 243 -7.54 -29.08 -25.87
N VAL A 244 -6.91 -30.16 -26.38
CA VAL A 244 -6.26 -31.19 -25.56
C VAL A 244 -4.77 -30.91 -25.42
N LYS A 245 -4.28 -30.95 -24.18
CA LYS A 245 -2.87 -30.78 -23.83
C LYS A 245 -2.43 -31.95 -22.95
N GLY A 246 -1.71 -32.90 -23.55
CA GLY A 246 -1.35 -34.13 -22.87
C GLY A 246 -2.57 -35.03 -22.65
N GLN A 247 -2.96 -35.24 -21.39
CA GLN A 247 -4.16 -36.00 -21.00
C GLN A 247 -5.34 -35.10 -20.62
N ASP A 248 -5.10 -33.79 -20.55
CA ASP A 248 -6.05 -32.81 -20.04
C ASP A 248 -6.69 -32.00 -21.17
N THR A 249 -7.90 -31.49 -20.92
CA THR A 249 -8.58 -30.51 -21.78
C THR A 249 -8.46 -29.13 -21.16
N VAL A 250 -8.09 -28.14 -21.96
CA VAL A 250 -8.05 -26.73 -21.56
C VAL A 250 -9.26 -26.01 -22.14
N PHE A 251 -10.03 -25.35 -21.29
CA PHE A 251 -11.21 -24.57 -21.66
C PHE A 251 -10.87 -23.08 -21.66
N VAL A 252 -11.13 -22.39 -22.77
CA VAL A 252 -10.89 -20.94 -22.90
C VAL A 252 -12.21 -20.20 -22.71
N ILE A 253 -12.32 -19.43 -21.63
CA ILE A 253 -13.56 -18.75 -21.25
C ILE A 253 -13.33 -17.26 -21.19
N SER A 254 -14.10 -16.48 -21.96
CA SER A 254 -14.14 -15.03 -21.80
C SER A 254 -15.09 -14.63 -20.68
N PHE A 255 -14.73 -13.60 -19.91
CA PHE A 255 -15.57 -13.04 -18.87
C PHE A 255 -15.62 -11.51 -18.95
N GLU A 256 -16.79 -10.93 -18.66
CA GLU A 256 -17.00 -9.48 -18.56
C GLU A 256 -18.08 -9.20 -17.50
N PRO A 257 -18.02 -8.10 -16.74
CA PRO A 257 -19.09 -7.75 -15.81
C PRO A 257 -20.45 -7.60 -16.52
N LYS A 258 -21.54 -8.07 -15.89
CA LYS A 258 -22.90 -7.79 -16.38
C LYS A 258 -23.20 -6.29 -16.28
N ALA A 259 -23.96 -5.77 -17.24
CA ALA A 259 -24.43 -4.38 -17.22
C ALA A 259 -25.22 -4.06 -15.93
N ASN A 260 -25.19 -2.79 -15.51
CA ASN A 260 -25.93 -2.24 -14.36
C ASN A 260 -25.61 -2.88 -13.00
N ARG A 261 -24.33 -3.20 -12.76
CA ARG A 261 -23.86 -3.68 -11.46
C ARG A 261 -22.95 -2.65 -10.79
N ASN A 262 -23.13 -2.47 -9.48
CA ASN A 262 -22.34 -1.55 -8.66
C ASN A 262 -21.16 -2.28 -7.98
N PHE A 263 -20.20 -2.76 -8.79
CA PHE A 263 -18.94 -3.31 -8.29
C PHE A 263 -17.81 -3.06 -9.29
N GLU A 264 -16.57 -3.01 -8.78
CA GLU A 264 -15.36 -2.95 -9.60
C GLU A 264 -15.00 -4.38 -10.06
N GLY A 265 -14.91 -4.60 -11.37
CA GLY A 265 -14.70 -5.92 -11.96
C GLY A 265 -13.56 -5.94 -12.97
N LEU A 266 -13.19 -7.16 -13.36
CA LEU A 266 -12.18 -7.43 -14.39
C LEU A 266 -12.86 -7.96 -15.65
N GLU A 267 -12.26 -7.80 -16.81
CA GLU A 267 -12.66 -8.47 -18.04
C GLU A 267 -11.47 -9.18 -18.68
N GLY A 268 -11.73 -10.15 -19.56
CA GLY A 268 -10.66 -10.83 -20.30
C GLY A 268 -10.92 -12.32 -20.50
N LEU A 269 -9.84 -13.10 -20.53
CA LEU A 269 -9.83 -14.54 -20.81
C LEU A 269 -9.25 -15.33 -19.64
N ILE A 270 -9.89 -16.46 -19.33
CA ILE A 270 -9.39 -17.43 -18.37
C ILE A 270 -9.33 -18.82 -18.97
N TYR A 271 -8.20 -19.50 -18.75
CA TYR A 271 -7.91 -20.82 -19.26
C TYR A 271 -7.97 -21.79 -18.09
N ILE A 272 -8.93 -22.72 -18.14
CA ILE A 272 -9.17 -23.69 -17.07
C ILE A 272 -8.80 -25.08 -17.55
N ASN A 273 -7.87 -25.73 -16.85
CA ASN A 273 -7.44 -27.08 -17.17
C ASN A 273 -8.34 -28.12 -16.48
N SER A 274 -8.75 -29.17 -17.18
CA SER A 274 -9.59 -30.24 -16.63
C SER A 274 -8.98 -30.95 -15.43
N ASN A 275 -7.65 -30.97 -15.30
CA ASN A 275 -6.94 -31.43 -14.12
C ASN A 275 -7.18 -30.46 -12.95
N GLN A 276 -7.97 -30.92 -11.98
CA GLN A 276 -8.41 -30.16 -10.80
C GLN A 276 -9.25 -28.91 -11.12
N TYR A 277 -9.69 -28.69 -12.37
CA TYR A 277 -10.37 -27.45 -12.80
C TYR A 277 -9.59 -26.20 -12.39
N ALA A 278 -8.26 -26.26 -12.49
CA ALA A 278 -7.38 -25.18 -12.08
C ALA A 278 -7.22 -24.12 -13.18
N VAL A 279 -6.97 -22.89 -12.76
CA VAL A 279 -6.48 -21.82 -13.64
C VAL A 279 -5.10 -22.22 -14.16
N GLU A 280 -4.99 -22.41 -15.47
CA GLU A 280 -3.73 -22.63 -16.16
C GLU A 280 -3.14 -21.30 -16.63
N SER A 281 -3.98 -20.41 -17.17
CA SER A 281 -3.57 -19.08 -17.57
C SER A 281 -4.71 -18.08 -17.38
N VAL A 282 -4.39 -16.82 -17.20
CA VAL A 282 -5.36 -15.72 -17.18
C VAL A 282 -4.77 -14.49 -17.85
N ASP A 283 -5.58 -13.79 -18.62
CA ASP A 283 -5.34 -12.45 -19.15
C ASP A 283 -6.54 -11.59 -18.78
N ALA A 284 -6.36 -10.67 -17.84
CA ALA A 284 -7.44 -9.92 -17.23
C ALA A 284 -7.10 -8.43 -17.15
N SER A 285 -7.98 -7.57 -17.62
CA SER A 285 -7.89 -6.11 -17.51
C SER A 285 -9.00 -5.52 -16.65
N THR A 286 -8.81 -4.29 -16.18
CA THR A 286 -9.86 -3.54 -15.45
C THR A 286 -10.96 -3.05 -16.40
N TYR A 287 -12.22 -3.38 -16.11
CA TYR A 287 -13.37 -2.99 -16.94
C TYR A 287 -13.73 -1.49 -16.85
N ASN A 288 -13.52 -0.85 -15.70
CA ASN A 288 -13.73 0.59 -15.47
C ASN A 288 -12.50 1.18 -14.76
N SER A 289 -11.48 1.52 -15.53
CA SER A 289 -10.14 1.83 -15.04
C SER A 289 -9.94 3.24 -14.45
N GLY A 290 -10.88 4.17 -14.61
CA GLY A 290 -10.70 5.53 -14.10
C GLY A 290 -9.48 6.19 -14.77
N LYS A 291 -8.45 6.55 -13.98
CA LYS A 291 -7.19 7.12 -14.49
C LYS A 291 -6.05 6.12 -14.66
N ILE A 292 -6.25 4.87 -14.23
CA ILE A 292 -5.21 3.85 -14.22
C ILE A 292 -5.76 2.54 -14.76
N ASP A 293 -5.30 2.14 -15.94
CA ASP A 293 -5.62 0.83 -16.52
C ASP A 293 -4.66 -0.21 -15.95
N PHE A 294 -5.22 -1.35 -15.51
CA PHE A 294 -4.43 -2.51 -15.10
C PHE A 294 -4.73 -3.69 -15.99
N THR A 295 -3.68 -4.38 -16.41
CA THR A 295 -3.74 -5.73 -17.00
C THR A 295 -2.89 -6.67 -16.16
N ILE A 296 -3.44 -7.83 -15.82
CA ILE A 296 -2.77 -8.93 -15.12
C ILE A 296 -2.76 -10.15 -16.04
N GLN A 297 -1.58 -10.71 -16.22
CA GLN A 297 -1.37 -11.93 -16.99
C GLN A 297 -0.61 -12.94 -16.13
N GLN A 298 -1.13 -14.15 -15.99
CA GLN A 298 -0.48 -15.19 -15.19
C GLN A 298 -0.53 -16.53 -15.90
N LYS A 299 0.53 -17.30 -15.74
CA LYS A 299 0.66 -18.68 -16.23
C LYS A 299 1.03 -19.58 -15.07
N TYR A 300 0.29 -20.67 -14.93
CA TYR A 300 0.45 -21.68 -13.89
C TYR A 300 0.94 -22.98 -14.50
N LYS A 301 1.65 -23.76 -13.68
CA LYS A 301 2.15 -25.07 -14.03
C LYS A 301 1.85 -26.05 -12.92
N PHE A 302 1.57 -27.29 -13.31
CA PHE A 302 1.41 -28.38 -12.37
C PHE A 302 2.79 -28.91 -11.94
N ILE A 303 3.15 -28.67 -10.68
CA ILE A 303 4.45 -28.99 -10.09
C ILE A 303 4.35 -30.29 -9.26
N ASP A 304 5.36 -31.15 -9.38
CA ASP A 304 5.49 -32.43 -8.68
C ASP A 304 4.28 -33.38 -8.79
N ASN A 305 3.48 -33.21 -9.86
CA ASN A 305 2.18 -33.87 -10.05
C ASN A 305 1.22 -33.70 -8.86
N GLU A 306 1.39 -32.63 -8.09
CA GLU A 306 0.65 -32.41 -6.84
C GLU A 306 -0.18 -31.13 -6.90
N HIS A 307 0.43 -30.00 -7.26
CA HIS A 307 -0.18 -28.68 -7.10
C HIS A 307 0.06 -27.76 -8.29
N TRP A 308 -0.94 -26.95 -8.64
CA TRP A 308 -0.80 -25.87 -9.61
C TRP A 308 -0.12 -24.65 -8.96
N PHE A 309 0.95 -24.15 -9.56
CA PHE A 309 1.75 -23.06 -9.00
C PHE A 309 2.09 -22.03 -10.11
N PRO A 310 2.11 -20.72 -9.80
CA PRO A 310 2.52 -19.70 -10.77
C PRO A 310 3.93 -19.96 -11.31
N GLU A 311 4.09 -19.96 -12.63
CA GLU A 311 5.38 -20.07 -13.32
C GLU A 311 5.80 -18.72 -13.91
N GLN A 312 4.83 -17.98 -14.46
CA GLN A 312 5.04 -16.67 -15.06
C GLN A 312 3.95 -15.71 -14.63
N LEU A 313 4.36 -14.48 -14.40
CA LEU A 313 3.57 -13.43 -13.81
C LEU A 313 3.90 -12.16 -14.60
N ASN A 314 2.90 -11.49 -15.16
CA ASN A 314 3.06 -10.21 -15.84
C ASN A 314 1.97 -9.22 -15.40
N PHE A 315 2.33 -7.94 -15.28
CA PHE A 315 1.39 -6.85 -15.09
C PHE A 315 1.72 -5.69 -16.03
N VAL A 316 0.68 -4.97 -16.46
CA VAL A 316 0.79 -3.73 -17.23
C VAL A 316 -0.06 -2.66 -16.53
N ILE A 317 0.54 -1.49 -16.30
CA ILE A 317 -0.12 -0.31 -15.75
C ILE A 317 0.02 0.82 -16.75
N ILE A 318 -1.10 1.41 -17.15
CA ILE A 318 -1.09 2.61 -17.99
C ILE A 318 -1.59 3.77 -17.13
N LEU A 319 -0.72 4.74 -16.88
CA LEU A 319 -1.05 5.98 -16.18
C LEU A 319 -1.49 7.05 -17.19
N GLY A 320 -2.62 7.72 -16.91
CA GLY A 320 -3.11 8.82 -17.74
C GLY A 320 -2.25 10.10 -17.77
N GLU A 321 -2.67 11.05 -18.60
CA GLU A 321 -1.91 12.13 -19.26
C GLU A 321 -0.88 12.98 -18.48
N GLY A 322 -0.97 13.21 -17.15
CA GLY A 322 -0.20 14.33 -16.55
C GLY A 322 1.12 14.05 -15.85
N PHE A 323 1.68 12.83 -15.94
CA PHE A 323 3.12 12.63 -15.72
C PHE A 323 3.90 12.40 -17.02
N GLY A 324 3.25 12.58 -18.17
CA GLY A 324 3.60 11.81 -19.37
C GLY A 324 2.90 10.47 -19.28
N SER A 325 2.26 10.04 -20.36
CA SER A 325 1.55 8.76 -20.38
C SER A 325 2.61 7.66 -20.18
N PHE A 326 2.71 7.09 -18.98
CA PHE A 326 3.72 6.09 -18.65
C PHE A 326 3.09 4.70 -18.65
N LYS A 327 3.76 3.77 -19.30
CA LYS A 327 3.41 2.35 -19.33
C LYS A 327 4.41 1.58 -18.48
N TYR A 328 3.96 1.08 -17.34
CA TYR A 328 4.75 0.21 -16.47
C TYR A 328 4.47 -1.23 -16.85
N VAL A 329 5.51 -2.00 -17.14
CA VAL A 329 5.39 -3.43 -17.42
C VAL A 329 6.33 -4.16 -16.49
N GLY A 330 5.79 -5.12 -15.73
CA GLY A 330 6.59 -5.98 -14.87
C GLY A 330 6.35 -7.45 -15.20
N LYS A 331 7.44 -8.18 -15.42
CA LYS A 331 7.46 -9.62 -15.72
C LYS A 331 8.26 -10.35 -14.68
N SER A 332 7.70 -11.44 -14.17
CA SER A 332 8.25 -12.27 -13.10
C SER A 332 8.26 -13.72 -13.55
N TYR A 333 9.43 -14.36 -13.47
CA TYR A 333 9.64 -15.75 -13.85
C TYR A 333 10.08 -16.56 -12.63
N LEU A 334 9.27 -17.54 -12.26
CA LEU A 334 9.50 -18.34 -11.07
C LEU A 334 10.30 -19.60 -11.41
N SER A 335 11.21 -19.98 -10.52
CA SER A 335 12.11 -21.13 -10.66
C SER A 335 12.42 -21.75 -9.30
N GLU A 336 13.02 -22.95 -9.29
CA GLU A 336 13.39 -23.67 -8.05
C GLU A 336 12.21 -23.78 -7.05
N ILE A 337 11.00 -24.03 -7.57
CA ILE A 337 9.78 -24.12 -6.77
C ILE A 337 9.83 -25.38 -5.90
N ASN A 338 9.68 -25.22 -4.59
CA ASN A 338 9.62 -26.30 -3.62
C ASN A 338 8.37 -26.13 -2.73
N LEU A 339 7.43 -27.09 -2.83
CA LEU A 339 6.12 -27.03 -2.20
C LEU A 339 6.08 -27.53 -0.74
N LYS A 340 7.19 -28.08 -0.21
CA LYS A 340 7.23 -28.77 1.10
C LYS A 340 8.48 -28.44 1.91
N THR A 341 8.86 -27.16 1.93
CA THR A 341 10.05 -26.73 2.69
C THR A 341 9.71 -26.63 4.19
N PRO A 342 10.46 -27.29 5.10
CA PRO A 342 10.18 -27.23 6.55
C PRO A 342 10.61 -25.88 7.14
N LEU A 343 9.72 -24.89 7.09
CA LEU A 343 9.94 -23.53 7.61
C LEU A 343 9.32 -23.35 9.00
N LYS A 344 9.96 -22.55 9.86
CA LYS A 344 9.49 -22.16 11.19
C LYS A 344 9.33 -20.65 11.26
N LYS A 345 8.46 -20.16 12.15
CA LYS A 345 8.20 -18.72 12.35
C LYS A 345 9.45 -17.89 12.67
N LYS A 346 10.45 -18.50 13.30
CA LYS A 346 11.74 -17.86 13.65
C LYS A 346 12.66 -17.67 12.46
N ASP A 347 12.40 -18.35 11.34
CA ASP A 347 13.22 -18.27 10.14
C ASP A 347 12.86 -17.03 9.29
N PHE A 348 11.87 -16.25 9.73
CA PHE A 348 11.38 -15.05 9.06
C PHE A 348 11.82 -13.78 9.79
N PRO A 349 12.40 -12.80 9.10
CA PRO A 349 12.72 -11.48 9.66
C PRO A 349 11.46 -10.66 10.00
N LEU A 350 11.63 -9.60 10.80
CA LEU A 350 10.53 -8.67 11.14
C LEU A 350 10.07 -7.87 9.91
N VAL A 351 11.01 -7.48 9.06
CA VAL A 351 10.78 -6.83 7.76
C VAL A 351 10.70 -7.93 6.70
N SER A 352 9.61 -7.99 5.93
CA SER A 352 9.40 -9.06 4.94
C SER A 352 10.34 -8.96 3.74
N LEU A 353 10.81 -7.77 3.40
CA LEU A 353 11.80 -7.56 2.33
C LEU A 353 13.18 -7.33 2.95
N THR A 354 14.13 -8.20 2.62
CA THR A 354 15.53 -8.04 3.03
C THR A 354 16.39 -7.69 1.83
N LEU A 355 17.06 -6.53 1.92
CA LEU A 355 18.06 -6.06 0.98
C LEU A 355 19.43 -6.26 1.65
N PRO A 356 20.29 -7.17 1.16
CA PRO A 356 21.67 -7.23 1.61
C PRO A 356 22.39 -5.89 1.39
N ASP A 357 23.45 -5.63 2.16
CA ASP A 357 24.25 -4.39 2.00
C ASP A 357 25.11 -4.38 0.72
N ASP A 358 25.27 -5.55 0.05
CA ASP A 358 26.18 -5.77 -1.10
C ASP A 358 25.45 -6.45 -2.29
N VAL A 359 24.29 -5.92 -2.65
CA VAL A 359 23.50 -6.40 -3.82
C VAL A 359 23.99 -5.76 -5.13
N GLU A 360 24.79 -4.71 -5.03
CA GLU A 360 25.35 -3.97 -6.16
C GLU A 360 26.53 -4.72 -6.82
N GLY A 361 26.78 -4.49 -8.12
CA GLY A 361 28.08 -4.81 -8.73
C GLY A 361 28.28 -6.22 -9.29
N ARG A 362 27.22 -7.01 -9.52
CA ARG A 362 27.37 -8.28 -10.28
C ARG A 362 27.65 -7.98 -11.76
N HIS A 363 28.72 -8.55 -12.32
CA HIS A 363 29.04 -8.45 -13.75
C HIS A 363 27.88 -8.92 -14.63
N SER A 364 27.77 -8.38 -15.85
CA SER A 364 26.70 -8.71 -16.81
C SER A 364 26.51 -10.22 -17.04
N GLN A 365 27.60 -10.99 -17.04
CA GLN A 365 27.58 -12.46 -17.18
C GLN A 365 26.80 -13.19 -16.08
N TYR A 366 26.68 -12.62 -14.88
CA TYR A 366 25.88 -13.20 -13.81
C TYR A 366 24.39 -13.21 -14.18
N TRP A 367 23.91 -12.14 -14.81
CA TRP A 367 22.50 -11.97 -15.20
C TRP A 367 22.09 -12.91 -16.33
N ASP A 368 23.01 -13.24 -17.23
CA ASP A 368 22.76 -14.12 -18.37
C ASP A 368 22.37 -15.55 -17.95
N GLN A 369 22.69 -15.97 -16.73
CA GLN A 369 22.28 -17.27 -16.19
C GLN A 369 20.81 -17.32 -15.76
N TYR A 370 20.21 -16.18 -15.42
CA TYR A 370 18.85 -16.07 -14.89
C TYR A 370 17.85 -15.52 -15.91
N ARG A 371 18.35 -14.73 -16.88
CA ARG A 371 17.53 -14.23 -18.00
C ARG A 371 16.95 -15.37 -18.82
N LYS A 372 15.65 -15.29 -19.12
CA LYS A 372 14.97 -16.22 -20.03
C LYS A 372 15.35 -16.02 -21.50
N ASP A 373 15.70 -14.78 -21.86
CA ASP A 373 16.16 -14.41 -23.20
C ASP A 373 17.23 -13.32 -23.11
N THR A 374 18.00 -13.14 -24.18
CA THR A 374 18.99 -12.07 -24.27
C THR A 374 18.31 -10.69 -24.26
N LEU A 375 19.01 -9.69 -23.74
CA LEU A 375 18.51 -8.31 -23.78
C LEU A 375 18.27 -7.85 -25.22
N ASP A 376 17.15 -7.17 -25.46
CA ASP A 376 16.87 -6.58 -26.75
C ASP A 376 17.64 -5.26 -26.97
N VAL A 377 17.55 -4.72 -28.20
CA VAL A 377 18.26 -3.48 -28.57
C VAL A 377 17.78 -2.28 -27.74
N LYS A 378 16.47 -2.22 -27.44
CA LYS A 378 15.86 -1.13 -26.66
C LYS A 378 16.33 -1.18 -25.21
N GLU A 379 16.37 -2.36 -24.60
CA GLU A 379 16.88 -2.62 -23.25
C GLU A 379 18.37 -2.28 -23.12
N LEU A 380 19.20 -2.71 -24.07
CA LEU A 380 20.63 -2.41 -24.07
C LEU A 380 20.90 -0.89 -24.17
N ARG A 381 20.19 -0.21 -25.09
CA ARG A 381 20.29 1.24 -25.24
C ARG A 381 19.84 1.98 -23.98
N THR A 382 18.78 1.48 -23.32
CA THR A 382 18.27 2.04 -22.07
C THR A 382 19.35 2.05 -20.98
N TYR A 383 20.04 0.92 -20.77
CA TYR A 383 21.12 0.87 -19.77
C TYR A 383 22.21 1.91 -20.07
N VAL A 384 22.69 1.98 -21.31
CA VAL A 384 23.75 2.93 -21.67
C VAL A 384 23.30 4.38 -21.48
N LEU A 385 22.10 4.73 -21.96
CA LEU A 385 21.56 6.09 -21.86
C LEU A 385 21.34 6.49 -20.40
N MET A 386 20.63 5.65 -19.64
CA MET A 386 20.27 5.97 -18.26
C MET A 386 21.47 5.93 -17.32
N ASP A 387 22.44 5.04 -17.52
CA ASP A 387 23.67 5.03 -16.73
C ASP A 387 24.48 6.31 -16.97
N SER A 388 24.52 6.81 -18.21
CA SER A 388 25.16 8.10 -18.54
C SER A 388 24.43 9.28 -17.90
N ILE A 389 23.09 9.32 -17.98
CA ILE A 389 22.27 10.35 -17.33
C ILE A 389 22.43 10.28 -15.80
N GLY A 390 22.46 9.06 -15.25
CA GLY A 390 22.63 8.79 -13.84
C GLY A 390 23.95 9.34 -13.29
N GLU A 391 25.03 9.17 -14.05
CA GLU A 391 26.35 9.69 -13.70
C GLU A 391 26.42 11.23 -13.81
N GLU A 392 25.89 11.81 -14.89
CA GLU A 392 25.91 13.26 -15.13
C GLU A 392 25.01 14.02 -14.14
N LEU A 393 23.76 13.58 -13.96
CA LEU A 393 22.78 14.21 -13.06
C LEU A 393 22.93 13.76 -11.60
N LYS A 394 23.79 12.77 -11.32
CA LYS A 394 23.98 12.19 -9.99
C LYS A 394 22.67 11.73 -9.36
N LEU A 395 21.87 10.97 -10.10
CA LEU A 395 20.53 10.53 -9.68
C LEU A 395 20.53 9.75 -8.37
N ASP A 396 21.61 9.04 -8.04
CA ASP A 396 21.80 8.38 -6.74
C ASP A 396 21.70 9.35 -5.55
N THR A 397 22.04 10.64 -5.72
CA THR A 397 21.88 11.66 -4.69
C THR A 397 20.40 11.90 -4.37
N PHE A 398 19.51 11.85 -5.36
CA PHE A 398 18.07 12.01 -5.12
C PHE A 398 17.50 10.86 -4.28
N ILE A 399 17.97 9.63 -4.51
CA ILE A 399 17.56 8.47 -3.69
C ILE A 399 18.02 8.61 -2.25
N LYS A 400 19.25 9.12 -2.04
CA LYS A 400 19.74 9.43 -0.69
C LYS A 400 18.85 10.45 0.04
N TRP A 401 18.12 11.29 -0.69
CA TRP A 401 17.21 12.28 -0.10
C TRP A 401 15.85 11.72 0.30
N ALA A 402 15.43 10.59 -0.27
CA ALA A 402 14.11 10.01 -0.02
C ALA A 402 13.81 9.75 1.49
N PRO A 403 14.73 9.15 2.29
CA PRO A 403 14.53 9.04 3.74
C PRO A 403 14.28 10.38 4.45
N SER A 404 15.08 11.41 4.13
CA SER A 404 14.94 12.75 4.71
C SER A 404 13.63 13.41 4.30
N LEU A 405 13.26 13.33 3.01
CA LEU A 405 12.01 13.90 2.51
C LEU A 405 10.78 13.24 3.13
N ALA A 406 10.79 11.92 3.36
CA ALA A 406 9.71 11.24 4.06
C ALA A 406 9.58 11.68 5.53
N LYS A 407 10.69 12.09 6.16
CA LYS A 407 10.69 12.75 7.47
C LYS A 407 10.27 14.23 7.41
N TRP A 408 9.86 14.74 6.24
CA TRP A 408 9.60 16.15 5.93
C TRP A 408 10.84 17.05 6.08
N ARG A 409 12.01 16.52 5.72
CA ARG A 409 13.28 17.26 5.74
C ARG A 409 13.90 17.35 4.36
N ILE A 410 14.45 18.51 4.02
CA ILE A 410 15.23 18.70 2.80
C ILE A 410 16.72 18.57 3.17
N PRO A 411 17.42 17.54 2.68
CA PRO A 411 18.83 17.37 2.99
C PRO A 411 19.69 18.41 2.27
N LEU A 412 20.47 19.16 3.04
CA LEU A 412 21.60 19.96 2.56
C LEU A 412 22.88 19.14 2.79
N LYS A 413 24.05 19.72 2.44
CA LYS A 413 25.33 18.98 2.46
C LYS A 413 25.66 18.31 3.80
N TYR A 414 25.41 18.99 4.91
CA TYR A 414 25.75 18.51 6.26
C TYR A 414 24.57 18.54 7.23
N VAL A 415 23.48 19.22 6.85
CA VAL A 415 22.31 19.41 7.69
C VAL A 415 21.05 19.27 6.87
N ASP A 416 20.01 18.75 7.47
CA ASP A 416 18.68 18.60 6.94
C ASP A 416 17.79 19.74 7.44
N LEU A 417 17.17 20.46 6.52
CA LEU A 417 16.17 21.50 6.81
C LEU A 417 14.82 20.85 7.12
N ASP A 418 14.32 21.02 8.33
CA ASP A 418 13.03 20.46 8.76
C ASP A 418 11.85 21.37 8.38
N LEU A 419 11.03 20.91 7.45
CA LEU A 419 9.89 21.65 6.93
C LEU A 419 8.74 21.74 7.94
N LYS A 420 8.67 20.85 8.94
CA LYS A 420 7.60 20.87 9.96
C LYS A 420 7.66 22.13 10.84
N HIS A 421 8.85 22.71 10.99
CA HIS A 421 9.09 23.92 11.77
C HIS A 421 8.99 25.20 10.92
N LEU A 422 8.85 25.08 9.60
CA LEU A 422 8.94 26.20 8.67
C LEU A 422 7.69 27.08 8.71
N ILE A 423 6.50 26.45 8.62
CA ILE A 423 5.21 27.13 8.72
C ILE A 423 4.24 26.28 9.54
N ARG A 424 3.63 26.87 10.56
CA ARG A 424 2.56 26.26 11.37
C ARG A 424 1.43 27.26 11.58
N TYR A 425 0.22 26.73 11.84
CA TYR A 425 -0.93 27.55 12.20
C TYR A 425 -1.75 26.89 13.30
N ASN A 426 -2.16 27.68 14.30
CA ASN A 426 -3.23 27.36 15.22
C ASN A 426 -3.94 28.65 15.67
N LYS A 427 -5.09 28.53 16.33
CA LYS A 427 -5.87 29.70 16.75
C LYS A 427 -5.21 30.51 17.86
N TYR A 428 -4.35 29.91 18.67
CA TYR A 428 -3.65 30.60 19.75
C TYR A 428 -2.52 31.50 19.19
N GLU A 429 -1.58 30.91 18.46
CA GLU A 429 -0.37 31.55 17.90
C GLU A 429 -0.62 32.28 16.57
N GLY A 430 -1.74 32.02 15.90
CA GLY A 430 -1.96 32.45 14.53
C GLY A 430 -1.00 31.75 13.59
N THR A 431 -0.34 32.51 12.71
CA THR A 431 0.76 31.98 11.89
C THR A 431 2.04 31.92 12.72
N ARG A 432 2.75 30.81 12.65
CA ARG A 432 4.08 30.61 13.23
C ARG A 432 5.06 30.30 12.12
N LEU A 433 6.14 31.07 12.05
CA LEU A 433 7.25 30.82 11.13
C LEU A 433 8.47 30.41 11.95
N GLY A 434 9.25 29.48 11.42
CA GLY A 434 10.44 29.00 12.09
C GLY A 434 11.44 28.36 11.16
N LEU A 435 12.51 27.88 11.77
CA LEU A 435 13.58 27.16 11.11
C LEU A 435 14.01 26.01 12.02
N GLY A 436 14.01 24.80 11.49
CA GLY A 436 14.55 23.61 12.16
C GLY A 436 15.68 23.02 11.33
N LEU A 437 16.78 22.66 11.98
CA LEU A 437 17.95 22.06 11.34
C LEU A 437 18.37 20.81 12.12
N TYR A 438 18.72 19.74 11.40
CA TYR A 438 19.22 18.49 11.96
C TYR A 438 20.50 18.06 11.26
N THR A 439 21.45 17.44 11.93
CA THR A 439 22.60 16.80 11.27
C THR A 439 22.14 15.61 10.44
N ASN A 440 22.80 15.38 9.31
CA ASN A 440 22.50 14.27 8.41
C ASN A 440 23.46 13.08 8.62
N ASP A 441 23.18 11.97 7.93
CA ASP A 441 23.98 10.74 8.00
C ASP A 441 25.41 10.90 7.41
N ASP A 442 25.68 11.99 6.66
CA ASP A 442 27.02 12.30 6.16
C ASP A 442 27.95 12.79 7.29
N ILE A 443 27.43 13.39 8.37
CA ILE A 443 28.21 13.74 9.56
C ILE A 443 28.28 12.55 10.53
N PHE A 444 27.11 12.09 10.98
CA PHE A 444 27.00 11.05 12.00
C PHE A 444 26.01 9.99 11.55
N LYS A 445 26.53 8.80 11.24
CA LYS A 445 25.66 7.65 10.99
C LYS A 445 24.90 7.32 12.28
N HIS A 446 23.58 7.15 12.15
CA HIS A 446 22.70 6.72 13.25
C HIS A 446 22.52 7.70 14.41
N VAL A 447 23.11 8.90 14.33
CA VAL A 447 22.92 9.95 15.35
C VAL A 447 22.50 11.23 14.64
N SER A 448 21.34 11.77 14.99
CA SER A 448 20.88 13.06 14.49
C SER A 448 20.76 14.04 15.63
N ILE A 449 21.51 15.13 15.55
CA ILE A 449 21.43 16.25 16.50
C ILE A 449 20.72 17.38 15.78
N GLY A 450 19.67 17.95 16.36
CA GLY A 450 18.98 19.06 15.75
C GLY A 450 18.39 20.03 16.75
N GLY A 451 17.91 21.14 16.22
CA GLY A 451 17.22 22.15 16.98
C GLY A 451 16.39 23.02 16.08
N TYR A 452 15.47 23.76 16.70
CA TYR A 452 14.59 24.68 16.00
C TYR A 452 14.41 25.97 16.78
N GLY A 453 14.08 27.03 16.04
CA GLY A 453 13.61 28.31 16.56
C GLY A 453 12.42 28.79 15.73
N ALA A 454 11.39 29.32 16.38
CA ALA A 454 10.18 29.79 15.72
C ALA A 454 9.56 30.98 16.46
N TYR A 455 8.83 31.80 15.73
CA TYR A 455 8.12 32.96 16.24
C TYR A 455 6.64 32.88 15.87
N GLY A 456 5.77 33.03 16.88
CA GLY A 456 4.32 33.13 16.69
C GLY A 456 3.91 34.59 16.52
N PHE A 457 3.17 34.90 15.45
CA PHE A 457 2.83 36.28 15.11
C PHE A 457 1.64 36.84 15.90
N LYS A 458 0.79 35.99 16.47
CA LYS A 458 -0.36 36.43 17.29
C LYS A 458 -0.04 36.52 18.78
N ASP A 459 0.80 35.62 19.30
CA ASP A 459 1.22 35.60 20.70
C ASP A 459 2.57 36.30 20.95
N HIS A 460 3.21 36.79 19.89
CA HIS A 460 4.46 37.54 19.91
C HIS A 460 5.62 36.87 20.65
N THR A 461 5.63 35.54 20.70
CA THR A 461 6.56 34.77 21.54
C THR A 461 7.46 33.85 20.72
N TRP A 462 8.76 33.87 21.06
CA TRP A 462 9.77 32.95 20.53
C TRP A 462 9.69 31.57 21.20
N LYS A 463 9.91 30.54 20.41
CA LYS A 463 9.82 29.13 20.81
C LYS A 463 11.00 28.39 20.23
N TYR A 464 11.60 27.51 21.02
CA TYR A 464 12.82 26.84 20.61
C TYR A 464 12.96 25.48 21.29
N GLY A 465 13.78 24.61 20.69
CA GLY A 465 14.06 23.31 21.25
C GLY A 465 15.24 22.64 20.57
N GLY A 466 15.75 21.60 21.22
CA GLY A 466 16.85 20.77 20.75
C GLY A 466 16.52 19.30 20.95
N GLU A 467 17.02 18.45 20.07
CA GLU A 467 16.79 17.02 20.08
C GLU A 467 18.04 16.27 19.64
N VAL A 468 18.36 15.20 20.36
CA VAL A 468 19.35 14.21 19.96
C VAL A 468 18.62 12.89 19.76
N LEU A 469 18.63 12.38 18.54
CA LEU A 469 18.10 11.08 18.16
C LEU A 469 19.26 10.12 17.94
N VAL A 470 19.20 8.95 18.55
CA VAL A 470 20.15 7.85 18.38
C VAL A 470 19.37 6.61 17.93
N ASP A 471 19.60 6.20 16.70
CA ASP A 471 19.08 4.96 16.15
C ASP A 471 20.11 3.85 16.39
N VAL A 472 19.73 2.72 16.98
CA VAL A 472 20.67 1.61 17.22
C VAL A 472 20.53 0.61 16.07
N PRO A 473 21.55 0.43 15.22
CA PRO A 473 21.47 -0.53 14.11
C PRO A 473 21.39 -1.97 14.64
N GLY A 474 20.40 -2.75 14.17
CA GLY A 474 20.24 -4.15 14.53
C GLY A 474 18.95 -4.78 14.02
N GLU A 475 18.73 -6.07 14.33
CA GLU A 475 17.47 -6.78 14.01
C GLU A 475 16.25 -6.20 14.74
N LYS A 476 16.50 -5.52 15.87
CA LYS A 476 15.50 -4.82 16.67
C LYS A 476 15.60 -3.34 16.35
N ASP A 477 14.49 -2.76 15.94
CA ASP A 477 14.37 -1.32 15.66
C ASP A 477 14.28 -0.59 17.00
N ILE A 478 15.39 -0.01 17.47
CA ILE A 478 15.48 0.72 18.74
C ILE A 478 15.95 2.14 18.43
N SER A 479 15.14 3.13 18.79
CA SER A 479 15.47 4.54 18.68
C SER A 479 15.34 5.22 20.03
N VAL A 480 16.35 5.98 20.44
CA VAL A 480 16.36 6.76 21.68
C VAL A 480 16.43 8.24 21.31
N SER A 481 15.50 9.04 21.82
CA SER A 481 15.47 10.49 21.63
C SER A 481 15.56 11.21 22.98
N VAL A 482 16.46 12.17 23.08
CA VAL A 482 16.57 13.12 24.19
C VAL A 482 16.19 14.49 23.65
N LYS A 483 15.21 15.14 24.26
CA LYS A 483 14.64 16.39 23.77
C LYS A 483 14.49 17.41 24.89
N TYR A 484 14.88 18.64 24.60
CA TYR A 484 14.57 19.83 25.39
C TYR A 484 13.72 20.76 24.54
N LYS A 485 12.67 21.35 25.11
CA LYS A 485 11.86 22.36 24.42
C LYS A 485 11.32 23.41 25.38
N ASN A 486 11.33 24.65 24.93
CA ASN A 486 10.56 25.76 25.47
C ASN A 486 9.55 26.19 24.39
N ASP A 487 8.31 25.71 24.52
CA ASP A 487 7.29 25.77 23.47
C ASP A 487 5.88 25.73 24.08
N LEU A 488 4.85 25.61 23.24
CA LEU A 488 3.47 25.44 23.65
C LEU A 488 3.03 23.99 23.55
N ARG A 489 2.07 23.62 24.41
CA ARG A 489 1.35 22.35 24.35
C ARG A 489 -0.14 22.62 24.45
N GLU A 490 -0.93 21.99 23.58
CA GLU A 490 -2.38 22.06 23.71
C GLU A 490 -2.85 21.34 24.98
N THR A 491 -3.76 21.97 25.71
CA THR A 491 -4.32 21.42 26.94
C THR A 491 -4.98 20.04 26.72
N GLY A 492 -4.79 19.11 27.66
CA GLY A 492 -5.32 17.74 27.60
C GLY A 492 -4.56 16.78 26.69
N THR A 493 -3.50 17.24 26.02
CA THR A 493 -2.63 16.37 25.21
C THR A 493 -1.63 15.61 26.07
N TYR A 494 -1.34 14.36 25.69
CA TYR A 494 -0.34 13.54 26.38
C TYR A 494 1.07 14.11 26.23
N SER A 495 1.84 14.09 27.31
CA SER A 495 3.30 14.27 27.24
C SER A 495 3.94 13.04 26.59
N GLY A 496 4.98 13.26 25.78
CA GLY A 496 5.82 12.16 25.30
C GLY A 496 5.38 11.51 23.99
N ASN A 497 5.29 12.30 22.92
CA ASN A 497 5.30 11.88 21.51
C ASN A 497 3.90 11.72 20.85
N THR A 498 3.20 12.83 20.68
CA THR A 498 2.23 12.96 19.58
C THR A 498 3.00 13.23 18.30
N THR A 499 2.74 12.46 17.24
CA THR A 499 3.22 12.77 15.90
C THR A 499 2.80 14.20 15.53
N ASP A 500 3.76 15.13 15.58
CA ASP A 500 3.57 16.56 15.34
C ASP A 500 3.44 16.81 13.83
N ASN A 501 2.36 16.30 13.25
CA ASN A 501 2.01 16.59 11.86
C ASN A 501 1.21 17.91 11.85
N PRO A 502 1.80 19.02 11.35
CA PRO A 502 1.15 20.32 11.35
C PRO A 502 -0.05 20.40 10.40
N PHE A 503 -0.23 19.41 9.51
CA PHE A 503 -1.31 19.34 8.54
C PHE A 503 -2.58 18.63 9.05
N VAL A 504 -2.55 18.09 10.27
CA VAL A 504 -3.77 17.55 10.89
C VAL A 504 -4.70 18.71 11.22
N GLN A 505 -5.89 18.74 10.61
CA GLN A 505 -6.82 19.87 10.72
C GLN A 505 -7.24 20.17 12.17
N ARG A 506 -7.24 19.15 13.05
CA ARG A 506 -7.49 19.32 14.49
C ARG A 506 -6.51 20.27 15.18
N ASN A 507 -5.26 20.35 14.72
CA ASN A 507 -4.25 21.23 15.33
C ASN A 507 -4.53 22.71 15.02
N TRP A 508 -5.18 23.00 13.89
CA TRP A 508 -5.46 24.38 13.47
C TRP A 508 -6.51 25.06 14.34
N ILE A 509 -7.44 24.29 14.89
CA ILE A 509 -8.51 24.79 15.77
C ILE A 509 -8.11 24.87 17.24
N ALA A 510 -6.91 24.39 17.60
CA ALA A 510 -6.40 24.46 18.96
C ALA A 510 -6.27 25.93 19.41
N SER A 511 -6.92 26.28 20.51
CA SER A 511 -6.98 27.66 21.02
C SER A 511 -6.63 27.79 22.49
N ARG A 512 -6.54 26.70 23.26
CA ARG A 512 -6.09 26.70 24.66
C ARG A 512 -4.73 25.99 24.74
N MET A 513 -3.70 26.75 25.09
CA MET A 513 -2.32 26.28 25.14
C MET A 513 -1.75 26.51 26.54
N ASP A 514 -0.88 25.59 26.97
CA ASP A 514 0.01 25.76 28.11
C ASP A 514 1.42 26.07 27.57
N ALA A 515 2.09 27.07 28.14
CA ALA A 515 3.53 27.25 27.96
C ALA A 515 4.26 26.15 28.74
N ILE A 516 5.21 25.49 28.08
CA ILE A 516 5.96 24.41 28.66
C ILE A 516 7.46 24.56 28.43
N GLU A 517 8.22 24.47 29.51
CA GLU A 517 9.64 24.18 29.46
C GLU A 517 9.82 22.72 29.88
N SER A 518 10.33 21.88 29.00
CA SER A 518 10.34 20.43 29.24
C SER A 518 11.61 19.75 28.75
N PHE A 519 12.00 18.73 29.50
CA PHE A 519 13.03 17.78 29.16
C PHE A 519 12.42 16.38 29.11
N SER A 520 12.66 15.67 28.02
CA SER A 520 12.12 14.33 27.81
C SER A 520 13.16 13.38 27.25
N ILE A 521 13.17 12.15 27.76
CA ILE A 521 13.90 11.01 27.22
C ILE A 521 12.85 10.02 26.76
N HIS A 522 12.98 9.50 25.55
CA HIS A 522 12.00 8.62 24.97
C HIS A 522 12.68 7.54 24.15
N THR A 523 12.18 6.32 24.26
CA THR A 523 12.69 5.17 23.53
C THR A 523 11.52 4.45 22.88
N GLU A 524 11.61 4.27 21.56
CA GLU A 524 10.76 3.35 20.82
C GLU A 524 11.57 2.09 20.52
N MET A 525 10.96 0.92 20.72
CA MET A 525 11.62 -0.35 20.47
C MET A 525 10.67 -1.40 19.92
N LYS A 526 11.18 -2.23 19.01
CA LYS A 526 10.45 -3.39 18.46
C LYS A 526 11.07 -4.71 18.89
N LEU A 527 10.87 -5.06 20.16
CA LEU A 527 11.45 -6.27 20.76
C LEU A 527 10.83 -7.57 20.24
N TRP A 528 9.55 -7.53 19.84
CA TRP A 528 8.78 -8.69 19.37
C TRP A 528 7.94 -8.36 18.14
N ARG A 529 7.68 -9.37 17.31
CA ARG A 529 6.80 -9.23 16.14
C ARG A 529 5.41 -8.76 16.55
N ASN A 530 4.80 -7.88 15.76
CA ASN A 530 3.50 -7.26 16.01
C ASN A 530 3.46 -6.32 17.23
N MET A 531 4.55 -6.12 17.98
CA MET A 531 4.50 -5.35 19.23
C MET A 531 5.53 -4.22 19.25
N ASN A 532 5.04 -3.00 19.32
CA ASN A 532 5.83 -1.79 19.51
C ASN A 532 5.80 -1.42 21.00
N TRP A 533 6.96 -1.09 21.55
CA TRP A 533 7.12 -0.66 22.93
C TRP A 533 7.60 0.77 22.96
N ASN A 534 7.09 1.50 23.92
CA ASN A 534 7.41 2.88 24.17
C ASN A 534 7.77 3.05 25.64
N LEU A 535 8.93 3.64 25.92
CA LEU A 535 9.30 4.02 27.28
C LEU A 535 9.74 5.47 27.25
N GLY A 536 9.12 6.31 28.08
CA GLY A 536 9.42 7.73 28.14
C GLY A 536 9.57 8.20 29.58
N PHE A 537 10.41 9.21 29.77
CA PHE A 537 10.45 10.05 30.94
C PHE A 537 10.27 11.49 30.48
N ASN A 538 9.40 12.25 31.13
CA ASN A 538 9.17 13.65 30.80
C ASN A 538 9.07 14.46 32.10
N THR A 539 9.83 15.54 32.19
CA THR A 539 9.68 16.56 33.22
C THR A 539 9.38 17.90 32.56
N ALA A 540 8.35 18.60 33.04
CA ALA A 540 7.91 19.85 32.44
C ALA A 540 7.40 20.83 33.49
N ASP A 541 7.87 22.08 33.38
CA ASP A 541 7.27 23.24 34.03
C ASP A 541 6.16 23.76 33.13
N VAL A 542 4.95 23.86 33.67
CA VAL A 542 3.73 24.14 32.92
C VAL A 542 3.09 25.41 33.43
N THR A 543 2.89 26.36 32.53
CA THR A 543 2.18 27.63 32.78
C THR A 543 0.96 27.71 31.85
N PRO A 544 -0.26 27.49 32.35
CA PRO A 544 -1.48 27.71 31.58
C PRO A 544 -1.58 29.15 31.07
N LEU A 545 -1.85 29.34 29.77
CA LEU A 545 -1.97 30.68 29.14
C LEU A 545 -3.43 31.13 28.96
N TYR A 546 -4.31 30.61 29.80
CA TYR A 546 -5.74 30.91 29.86
C TYR A 546 -6.13 31.14 31.33
N ASP A 547 -7.23 31.85 31.56
CA ASP A 547 -7.72 32.12 32.91
C ASP A 547 -8.11 30.79 33.59
N TYR A 548 -7.23 30.30 34.46
CA TYR A 548 -7.38 29.03 35.13
C TYR A 548 -6.62 29.00 36.45
N GLN A 549 -7.26 28.46 37.48
CA GLN A 549 -6.65 28.18 38.77
C GLN A 549 -7.04 26.77 39.22
N PHE A 550 -6.05 26.00 39.66
CA PHE A 550 -6.24 24.69 40.26
C PHE A 550 -6.22 24.79 41.79
N MET A 551 -7.23 24.28 42.46
CA MET A 551 -7.26 24.22 43.93
C MET A 551 -6.59 22.95 44.42
N ASN A 552 -5.34 23.05 44.84
CA ASN A 552 -4.59 21.94 45.42
C ASN A 552 -4.62 22.03 46.95
N ASN A 553 -5.35 21.12 47.61
CA ASN A 553 -5.53 21.14 49.07
C ASN A 553 -6.00 22.50 49.63
N GLY A 554 -6.87 23.20 48.88
CA GLY A 554 -7.40 24.52 49.26
C GLY A 554 -6.50 25.71 48.93
N LEU A 555 -5.30 25.50 48.38
CA LEU A 555 -4.43 26.56 47.90
C LEU A 555 -4.56 26.71 46.38
N PRO A 556 -4.78 27.93 45.86
CA PRO A 556 -4.82 28.17 44.43
C PRO A 556 -3.42 28.02 43.83
N MET A 557 -3.34 27.28 42.73
CA MET A 557 -2.12 26.99 41.98
C MET A 557 -2.38 27.23 40.50
N THR A 558 -1.56 28.07 39.87
CA THR A 558 -1.63 28.33 38.42
C THR A 558 -0.55 27.55 37.68
N ASN A 559 0.69 27.67 38.14
CA ASN A 559 1.86 27.04 37.54
C ASN A 559 2.18 25.77 38.30
N TYR A 560 2.65 24.75 37.59
CA TYR A 560 2.98 23.46 38.19
C TYR A 560 4.07 22.73 37.42
N THR A 561 4.76 21.84 38.13
CA THR A 561 5.81 20.99 37.57
C THR A 561 5.34 19.54 37.57
N ASN A 562 5.41 18.88 36.41
CA ASN A 562 4.98 17.50 36.22
C ASN A 562 6.13 16.63 35.69
N SER A 563 6.55 15.67 36.51
CA SER A 563 7.49 14.61 36.12
C SER A 563 6.76 13.28 36.04
N GLU A 564 6.88 12.59 34.91
CA GLU A 564 6.17 11.35 34.65
C GLU A 564 7.02 10.32 33.89
N ILE A 565 6.75 9.05 34.16
CA ILE A 565 7.22 7.91 33.37
C ILE A 565 6.06 7.40 32.51
N ASN A 566 6.29 7.24 31.22
CA ASN A 566 5.34 6.74 30.23
C ASN A 566 5.76 5.35 29.76
N VAL A 567 4.84 4.39 29.79
CA VAL A 567 5.00 3.05 29.22
C VAL A 567 3.88 2.83 28.22
N GLY A 568 4.24 2.62 26.96
CA GLY A 568 3.30 2.34 25.88
C GLY A 568 3.55 0.97 25.27
N ILE A 569 2.47 0.26 24.97
CA ILE A 569 2.49 -1.02 24.24
C ILE A 569 1.46 -0.93 23.12
N GLY A 570 1.92 -1.12 21.88
CA GLY A 570 1.08 -1.20 20.69
C GLY A 570 1.15 -2.61 20.10
N TYR A 571 0.02 -3.32 20.04
CA TYR A 571 -0.09 -4.63 19.40
C TYR A 571 -0.88 -4.54 18.09
N HIS A 572 -0.21 -4.83 16.98
CA HIS A 572 -0.75 -4.79 15.62
C HIS A 572 -1.01 -6.22 15.11
N VAL A 573 -2.27 -6.63 15.05
CA VAL A 573 -2.62 -7.97 14.54
C VAL A 573 -2.20 -8.07 13.07
N ASN A 574 -1.61 -9.20 12.69
CA ASN A 574 -1.16 -9.49 11.33
C ASN A 574 -0.22 -8.44 10.69
N GLU A 575 0.58 -7.75 11.49
CA GLU A 575 1.54 -6.76 10.99
C GLU A 575 2.51 -7.33 9.95
N GLN A 576 2.70 -6.55 8.88
CA GLN A 576 3.74 -6.71 7.87
C GLN A 576 4.50 -5.38 7.73
N LEU A 577 5.83 -5.46 7.75
CA LEU A 577 6.72 -4.31 7.61
C LEU A 577 7.52 -4.45 6.32
N VAL A 578 7.64 -3.34 5.59
CA VAL A 578 8.44 -3.25 4.37
C VAL A 578 9.42 -2.10 4.53
N ARG A 579 10.67 -2.33 4.14
CA ARG A 579 11.69 -1.28 4.08
C ARG A 579 11.86 -0.84 2.63
N THR A 580 11.54 0.42 2.35
CA THR A 580 11.61 1.00 1.01
C THR A 580 12.30 2.35 1.10
N PHE A 581 13.28 2.59 0.22
CA PHE A 581 14.07 3.84 0.22
C PHE A 581 14.62 4.20 1.61
N GLY A 582 15.14 3.21 2.34
CA GLY A 582 15.69 3.40 3.68
C GLY A 582 14.66 3.58 4.81
N ILE A 583 13.36 3.57 4.52
CA ILE A 583 12.29 3.80 5.50
C ILE A 583 11.53 2.50 5.75
N THR A 584 11.40 2.11 7.01
CA THR A 584 10.53 1.00 7.41
C THR A 584 9.11 1.52 7.57
N THR A 585 8.18 1.00 6.77
CA THR A 585 6.76 1.32 6.85
C THR A 585 5.94 0.07 7.12
N ARG A 586 4.78 0.26 7.73
CA ARG A 586 3.81 -0.81 7.97
C ARG A 586 2.80 -0.81 6.83
N LEU A 587 2.57 -1.98 6.21
CA LEU A 587 1.53 -2.10 5.21
C LEU A 587 0.15 -1.85 5.84
N PRO A 588 -0.75 -1.12 5.17
CA PRO A 588 -2.12 -0.94 5.64
C PRO A 588 -2.80 -2.28 5.89
N SER A 589 -3.50 -2.40 7.02
CA SER A 589 -4.22 -3.61 7.39
C SER A 589 -5.55 -3.26 8.05
N ASP A 590 -6.57 -4.06 7.77
CA ASP A 590 -7.88 -3.94 8.40
C ASP A 590 -7.92 -4.60 9.78
N ALA A 591 -6.91 -5.39 10.13
CA ALA A 591 -6.85 -6.15 11.38
C ALA A 591 -6.80 -5.26 12.64
N PRO A 592 -7.25 -5.78 13.81
CA PRO A 592 -7.27 -4.99 15.04
C PRO A 592 -5.89 -4.47 15.48
N VAL A 593 -5.87 -3.24 15.97
CA VAL A 593 -4.71 -2.60 16.60
C VAL A 593 -5.08 -2.18 18.01
N PHE A 594 -4.33 -2.68 18.98
CA PHE A 594 -4.49 -2.38 20.40
C PHE A 594 -3.36 -1.47 20.85
N LYS A 595 -3.67 -0.40 21.57
CA LYS A 595 -2.68 0.49 22.17
C LYS A 595 -3.03 0.70 23.62
N LEU A 596 -2.06 0.45 24.49
CA LEU A 596 -2.15 0.74 25.91
C LEU A 596 -1.06 1.75 26.26
N MET A 597 -1.44 2.84 26.90
CA MET A 597 -0.53 3.84 27.44
C MET A 597 -0.77 3.96 28.93
N TYR A 598 0.29 3.82 29.71
CA TYR A 598 0.30 4.00 31.15
C TYR A 598 1.31 5.07 31.52
N SER A 599 0.88 6.09 32.24
CA SER A 599 1.71 7.18 32.73
C SER A 599 1.67 7.20 34.25
N ARG A 600 2.84 7.26 34.88
CA ARG A 600 3.01 7.39 36.34
C ARG A 600 3.61 8.75 36.66
N GLY A 601 2.85 9.60 37.33
CA GLY A 601 3.33 10.87 37.89
C GLY A 601 4.16 10.65 39.17
N LEU A 602 5.30 11.32 39.25
CA LEU A 602 6.28 11.18 40.33
C LEU A 602 6.36 12.47 41.13
N LYS A 603 5.66 12.55 42.26
CA LYS A 603 5.75 13.70 43.17
C LYS A 603 7.10 13.74 43.87
N GLY A 604 7.77 14.90 43.85
CA GLY A 604 9.05 15.16 44.55
C GLY A 604 10.27 15.26 43.63
N PRO A 605 10.63 14.24 42.83
CA PRO A 605 11.70 14.35 41.86
C PRO A 605 11.49 15.54 40.91
N PHE A 606 12.57 16.30 40.64
CA PHE A 606 12.53 17.51 39.79
C PHE A 606 11.44 18.51 40.20
N ASP A 607 11.17 18.62 41.50
CA ASP A 607 10.16 19.51 42.08
C ASP A 607 8.73 19.27 41.56
N SER A 608 8.43 18.04 41.11
CA SER A 608 7.09 17.75 40.61
C SER A 608 6.02 17.69 41.71
N ASP A 609 4.86 18.27 41.41
CA ASP A 609 3.76 18.48 42.34
C ASP A 609 2.84 17.27 42.53
N PHE A 610 2.75 16.39 41.51
CA PHE A 610 1.66 15.41 41.39
C PHE A 610 2.13 13.97 41.38
N SER A 611 1.34 13.10 42.03
CA SER A 611 1.46 11.66 41.90
C SER A 611 0.13 11.07 41.45
N TYR A 612 0.17 10.34 40.34
CA TYR A 612 -1.03 9.79 39.71
C TYR A 612 -0.68 8.60 38.82
N ASN A 613 -1.70 7.86 38.45
CA ASN A 613 -1.70 6.81 37.46
C ASN A 613 -2.72 7.20 36.38
N LYS A 614 -2.23 7.35 35.15
CA LYS A 614 -3.06 7.67 33.99
C LYS A 614 -2.98 6.51 33.01
N LEU A 615 -4.12 5.92 32.70
CA LEU A 615 -4.25 4.81 31.77
C LEU A 615 -5.08 5.27 30.57
N ARG A 616 -4.65 4.90 29.37
CA ARG A 616 -5.46 5.00 28.16
C ARG A 616 -5.33 3.76 27.31
N PHE A 617 -6.46 3.28 26.84
CA PHE A 617 -6.56 2.15 25.96
C PHE A 617 -7.28 2.56 24.67
N THR A 618 -6.72 2.18 23.53
CA THR A 618 -7.34 2.40 22.23
C THR A 618 -7.38 1.08 21.46
N LEU A 619 -8.54 0.77 20.88
CA LEU A 619 -8.74 -0.32 19.93
C LEU A 619 -9.22 0.28 18.61
N ASP A 620 -8.42 0.12 17.56
CA ASP A 620 -8.78 0.41 16.18
C ASP A 620 -9.05 -0.90 15.44
N HIS A 621 -10.17 -1.01 14.72
CA HIS A 621 -10.44 -2.16 13.86
C HIS A 621 -11.32 -1.75 12.69
N SER A 622 -11.16 -2.42 11.56
CA SER A 622 -12.06 -2.28 10.43
C SER A 622 -12.35 -3.63 9.78
N PHE A 623 -13.49 -3.74 9.12
CA PHE A 623 -13.83 -4.93 8.37
C PHE A 623 -14.71 -4.58 7.17
N ILE A 624 -14.55 -5.35 6.10
CA ILE A 624 -15.32 -5.18 4.88
C ILE A 624 -16.49 -6.17 4.91
N THR A 625 -17.70 -5.65 4.77
CA THR A 625 -18.91 -6.47 4.61
C THR A 625 -19.25 -6.54 3.13
N LYS A 626 -19.29 -7.77 2.58
CA LYS A 626 -19.47 -8.03 1.15
C LYS A 626 -20.75 -7.36 0.63
N GLY A 627 -20.58 -6.39 -0.28
CA GLY A 627 -21.68 -5.65 -0.91
C GLY A 627 -22.31 -4.53 -0.08
N LEU A 628 -21.87 -4.32 1.18
CA LEU A 628 -22.36 -3.22 2.02
C LEU A 628 -21.31 -2.13 2.25
N GLY A 629 -20.02 -2.47 2.20
CA GLY A 629 -18.94 -1.50 2.34
C GLY A 629 -18.00 -1.82 3.51
N LYS A 630 -17.28 -0.80 4.00
CA LYS A 630 -16.27 -0.93 5.05
C LYS A 630 -16.73 -0.26 6.33
N THR A 631 -16.78 -1.02 7.43
CA THR A 631 -17.00 -0.48 8.78
C THR A 631 -15.67 -0.32 9.48
N THR A 632 -15.42 0.87 10.02
CA THR A 632 -14.29 1.17 10.89
C THR A 632 -14.83 1.61 12.24
N TYR A 633 -14.24 1.12 13.33
CA TYR A 633 -14.57 1.60 14.65
C TYR A 633 -13.33 1.80 15.51
N ARG A 634 -13.40 2.80 16.39
CA ARG A 634 -12.41 3.07 17.43
C ARG A 634 -13.09 3.09 18.78
N LEU A 635 -12.59 2.29 19.71
CA LEU A 635 -12.87 2.41 21.14
C LEU A 635 -11.69 3.12 21.80
N ASP A 636 -11.93 4.22 22.51
CA ASP A 636 -10.94 5.00 23.24
C ASP A 636 -11.40 5.16 24.69
N LEU A 637 -10.59 4.66 25.63
CA LEU A 637 -10.89 4.63 27.06
C LEU A 637 -9.79 5.36 27.81
N GLY A 638 -10.15 6.19 28.78
CA GLY A 638 -9.19 6.88 29.65
C GLY A 638 -9.58 6.78 31.12
N TYR A 639 -8.58 6.70 31.99
CA TYR A 639 -8.75 6.66 33.44
C TYR A 639 -7.58 7.37 34.14
N ILE A 640 -7.89 8.24 35.09
CA ILE A 640 -6.96 8.90 36.01
C ILE A 640 -7.47 8.65 37.45
N ASP A 641 -6.57 8.37 38.37
CA ASP A 641 -6.90 8.01 39.77
C ASP A 641 -6.72 9.16 40.78
N SER A 642 -6.18 10.29 40.35
CA SER A 642 -5.90 11.46 41.20
C SER A 642 -6.49 12.74 40.59
N ALA A 643 -6.81 13.71 41.44
CA ALA A 643 -7.13 15.05 40.99
C ALA A 643 -5.87 15.71 40.38
N LEU A 644 -5.97 16.17 39.14
CA LEU A 644 -4.89 16.81 38.40
C LEU A 644 -5.33 18.16 37.84
N PRO A 645 -4.40 19.10 37.55
CA PRO A 645 -4.72 20.30 36.82
C PRO A 645 -5.36 20.03 35.46
N TYR A 646 -6.14 20.99 34.97
CA TYR A 646 -6.89 20.95 33.72
C TYR A 646 -6.05 20.46 32.52
N GLY A 647 -4.81 20.93 32.39
CA GLY A 647 -3.89 20.53 31.30
C GLY A 647 -3.49 19.06 31.29
N LEU A 648 -3.58 18.35 32.42
CA LEU A 648 -3.23 16.92 32.55
C LEU A 648 -4.45 15.99 32.48
N LEU A 649 -5.67 16.53 32.56
CA LEU A 649 -6.93 15.76 32.42
C LEU A 649 -7.25 15.43 30.96
N PHE A 650 -8.34 14.71 30.71
CA PHE A 650 -8.81 14.42 29.37
C PHE A 650 -9.74 15.51 28.86
N THR A 651 -9.34 16.15 27.77
CA THR A 651 -10.15 17.11 27.00
C THR A 651 -9.67 17.10 25.55
N GLY A 652 -10.28 17.90 24.66
CA GLY A 652 -9.84 18.00 23.27
C GLY A 652 -10.59 17.10 22.28
N GLU A 653 -11.60 16.34 22.73
CA GLU A 653 -12.33 15.33 21.94
C GLU A 653 -13.29 15.89 20.87
N GLY A 654 -13.53 17.21 20.91
CA GLY A 654 -14.38 17.92 19.96
C GLY A 654 -13.63 18.59 18.81
N THR A 655 -14.34 18.83 17.70
CA THR A 655 -13.80 19.49 16.49
C THR A 655 -14.74 20.54 15.90
N LEU A 656 -15.81 20.93 16.62
CA LEU A 656 -16.73 21.96 16.14
C LEU A 656 -16.03 23.31 16.14
N ASP A 657 -15.82 23.85 14.95
CA ASP A 657 -15.42 25.23 14.75
C ASP A 657 -16.13 25.86 13.55
N LYS A 658 -16.64 27.09 13.72
CA LYS A 658 -17.37 27.81 12.66
C LYS A 658 -16.47 28.34 11.55
N LYS A 659 -15.18 28.60 11.84
CA LYS A 659 -14.24 29.19 10.86
C LYS A 659 -13.45 28.13 10.10
N ILE A 660 -13.14 27.00 10.74
CA ILE A 660 -12.36 25.90 10.17
C ILE A 660 -13.19 24.60 10.29
N PRO A 661 -14.26 24.45 9.49
CA PRO A 661 -15.21 23.35 9.66
C PRO A 661 -14.77 22.12 8.86
N PHE A 662 -13.63 21.49 9.20
CA PHE A 662 -13.20 20.25 8.56
C PHE A 662 -13.61 19.01 9.36
N VAL A 663 -14.03 17.96 8.66
CA VAL A 663 -14.27 16.64 9.26
C VAL A 663 -12.93 16.06 9.72
N VAL A 664 -12.86 15.61 10.97
CA VAL A 664 -11.67 14.97 11.53
C VAL A 664 -12.04 13.58 12.06
N LYS A 665 -11.39 12.54 11.55
CA LYS A 665 -11.65 11.15 11.96
C LYS A 665 -11.37 10.94 13.45
N ASN A 666 -12.20 10.14 14.11
CA ASN A 666 -12.06 9.75 15.54
C ASN A 666 -12.19 10.91 16.54
N TYR A 667 -12.99 11.92 16.21
CA TYR A 667 -13.39 13.02 17.09
C TYR A 667 -14.90 13.26 16.96
N PHE A 668 -15.49 13.89 17.97
CA PHE A 668 -16.87 14.37 17.87
C PHE A 668 -16.92 15.61 16.98
N GLN A 669 -17.85 15.63 16.03
CA GLN A 669 -17.95 16.69 15.03
C GLN A 669 -18.77 17.90 15.51
N THR A 670 -19.71 17.67 16.42
CA THR A 670 -20.68 18.64 16.96
C THR A 670 -20.27 19.22 18.31
N VAL A 671 -19.16 18.74 18.88
CA VAL A 671 -18.63 19.17 20.17
C VAL A 671 -17.49 20.14 19.96
N THR A 672 -17.43 21.24 20.71
CA THR A 672 -16.29 22.17 20.64
C THR A 672 -15.04 21.56 21.29
N PRO A 673 -13.81 21.93 20.88
CA PRO A 673 -12.59 21.25 21.35
C PRO A 673 -12.46 21.09 22.87
N TYR A 674 -12.92 22.07 23.65
CA TYR A 674 -12.76 22.08 25.11
C TYR A 674 -14.11 22.10 25.85
N GLU A 675 -15.16 21.55 25.23
CA GLU A 675 -16.51 21.51 25.82
C GLU A 675 -16.57 20.60 27.05
N PHE A 676 -15.95 19.42 26.94
CA PHE A 676 -15.97 18.40 27.98
C PHE A 676 -14.60 18.22 28.63
N LEU A 677 -14.64 18.00 29.93
CA LEU A 677 -13.50 17.65 30.78
C LEU A 677 -13.80 16.36 31.52
N SER A 678 -12.82 15.44 31.59
CA SER A 678 -13.00 14.17 32.28
C SER A 678 -11.70 13.64 32.90
N ASP A 679 -11.83 12.91 34.00
CA ASP A 679 -10.78 12.04 34.54
C ASP A 679 -10.96 10.58 34.11
N ARG A 680 -12.19 10.21 33.75
CA ARG A 680 -12.56 8.89 33.24
C ARG A 680 -13.49 9.06 32.05
N TYR A 681 -13.23 8.35 30.95
CA TYR A 681 -14.11 8.39 29.79
C TYR A 681 -14.09 7.09 29.00
N ALA A 682 -15.17 6.88 28.24
CA ALA A 682 -15.26 5.88 27.20
C ALA A 682 -15.90 6.50 25.96
N ASN A 683 -15.17 6.49 24.85
CA ASN A 683 -15.62 6.99 23.56
C ASN A 683 -15.61 5.86 22.53
N LEU A 684 -16.68 5.74 21.75
CA LEU A 684 -16.81 4.80 20.65
C LEU A 684 -17.14 5.57 19.37
N PHE A 685 -16.23 5.57 18.42
CA PHE A 685 -16.41 6.19 17.11
C PHE A 685 -16.66 5.09 16.08
N ILE A 686 -17.77 5.18 15.33
CA ILE A 686 -18.10 4.21 14.28
C ILE A 686 -18.32 4.96 12.99
N THR A 687 -17.65 4.51 11.93
CA THR A 687 -17.83 5.02 10.57
C THR A 687 -18.09 3.84 9.64
N HIS A 688 -19.20 3.87 8.91
CA HIS A 688 -19.50 2.92 7.86
C HIS A 688 -19.42 3.62 6.50
N ASN A 689 -18.47 3.21 5.67
CA ASN A 689 -18.31 3.70 4.31
C ASN A 689 -19.00 2.71 3.35
N PHE A 690 -20.13 3.13 2.77
CA PHE A 690 -20.86 2.36 1.75
C PHE A 690 -20.17 2.37 0.37
N GLY A 691 -19.11 3.18 0.21
CA GLY A 691 -18.52 3.50 -1.08
C GLY A 691 -19.52 4.26 -1.95
N ARG A 692 -19.45 4.02 -3.26
CA ARG A 692 -20.27 4.64 -4.30
C ARG A 692 -21.69 4.06 -4.34
N LEU A 693 -22.45 4.22 -3.26
CA LEU A 693 -23.75 3.55 -3.06
C LEU A 693 -24.76 3.81 -4.21
N PHE A 694 -24.83 5.06 -4.69
CA PHE A 694 -25.86 5.50 -5.64
C PHE A 694 -25.46 5.41 -7.11
N ASN A 695 -24.18 5.57 -7.44
CA ASN A 695 -23.73 5.65 -8.83
C ASN A 695 -22.24 5.33 -8.99
N ASN A 696 -21.90 4.47 -9.95
CA ASN A 696 -20.53 4.13 -10.32
C ASN A 696 -20.13 4.63 -11.72
N LYS A 697 -20.95 5.45 -12.38
CA LYS A 697 -20.69 6.00 -13.72
C LYS A 697 -20.89 7.52 -13.78
N GLY A 698 -20.09 8.21 -14.59
CA GLY A 698 -20.18 9.67 -14.75
C GLY A 698 -19.42 10.47 -13.70
N GLN A 699 -19.57 11.79 -13.69
CA GLN A 699 -18.72 12.71 -12.91
C GLN A 699 -19.09 12.80 -11.41
N PHE A 700 -20.35 12.51 -11.05
CA PHE A 700 -20.83 12.54 -9.67
C PHE A 700 -20.88 11.14 -9.08
N GLN A 701 -19.86 10.78 -8.30
CA GLN A 701 -19.68 9.46 -7.68
C GLN A 701 -19.21 9.61 -6.23
N PRO A 702 -20.04 10.21 -5.34
CA PRO A 702 -19.62 10.43 -3.97
C PRO A 702 -19.56 9.11 -3.20
N ASP A 703 -18.59 9.00 -2.31
CA ASP A 703 -18.60 7.94 -1.30
C ASP A 703 -19.50 8.37 -0.15
N VAL A 704 -20.41 7.49 0.26
CA VAL A 704 -21.39 7.76 1.32
C VAL A 704 -20.89 7.15 2.62
N LEU A 705 -20.62 8.00 3.61
CA LEU A 705 -20.17 7.59 4.93
C LEU A 705 -21.22 7.94 5.98
N LEU A 706 -21.53 6.96 6.84
CA LEU A 706 -22.40 7.12 8.00
C LEU A 706 -21.56 7.10 9.28
N TYR A 707 -21.77 8.08 10.15
CA TYR A 707 -21.12 8.22 11.44
C TYR A 707 -22.10 7.93 12.57
N ASN A 708 -21.65 7.17 13.56
CA ASN A 708 -22.34 7.00 14.84
C ASN A 708 -21.29 7.01 15.94
N ASN A 709 -21.29 8.08 16.73
CA ASN A 709 -20.31 8.32 17.78
C ASN A 709 -21.02 8.39 19.13
N PHE A 710 -20.41 7.76 20.13
CA PHE A 710 -20.92 7.62 21.48
C PHE A 710 -19.84 8.03 22.46
N GLY A 711 -20.21 8.72 23.53
CA GLY A 711 -19.27 9.11 24.56
C GLY A 711 -19.90 9.17 25.93
N ILE A 712 -19.17 8.74 26.96
CA ILE A 712 -19.53 8.96 28.36
C ILE A 712 -18.26 9.29 29.13
N GLY A 713 -18.35 10.13 30.15
CA GLY A 713 -17.21 10.47 30.99
C GLY A 713 -17.60 11.22 32.25
N SER A 714 -16.78 11.08 33.28
CA SER A 714 -17.02 11.69 34.59
C SER A 714 -15.85 12.58 35.01
N LEU A 715 -16.08 13.40 36.04
CA LEU A 715 -15.03 14.14 36.74
C LEU A 715 -15.35 14.21 38.23
N GLU A 716 -14.55 13.56 39.07
CA GLU A 716 -14.81 13.48 40.52
C GLU A 716 -14.62 14.82 41.23
N ASN A 717 -13.58 15.58 40.85
CA ASN A 717 -13.13 16.79 41.56
C ASN A 717 -13.36 18.07 40.75
N ALA A 718 -14.55 18.21 40.14
CA ALA A 718 -14.88 19.35 39.28
C ALA A 718 -14.70 20.72 39.97
N SER A 719 -14.94 20.80 41.28
CA SER A 719 -14.80 22.03 42.08
C SER A 719 -13.36 22.54 42.21
N TYR A 720 -12.34 21.74 41.87
CA TYR A 720 -10.94 22.16 41.94
C TYR A 720 -10.51 23.01 40.75
N HIS A 721 -11.34 23.11 39.72
CA HIS A 721 -11.06 23.87 38.51
C HIS A 721 -11.82 25.19 38.55
N GLN A 722 -11.09 26.29 38.74
CA GLN A 722 -11.67 27.64 38.85
C GLN A 722 -11.32 28.50 37.63
N ASN A 723 -12.16 29.52 37.40
CA ASN A 723 -12.05 30.52 36.33
C ASN A 723 -12.14 29.97 34.90
N ILE A 724 -12.49 28.69 34.73
CA ILE A 724 -12.62 28.03 33.43
C ILE A 724 -14.00 27.40 33.26
N GLU A 725 -14.59 27.60 32.09
CA GLU A 725 -15.85 26.96 31.70
C GLU A 725 -15.59 25.61 31.02
N PHE A 726 -16.26 24.58 31.51
CA PHE A 726 -16.33 23.23 30.94
C PHE A 726 -17.62 22.53 31.39
N LYS A 727 -17.96 21.43 30.73
CA LYS A 727 -19.03 20.50 31.10
C LYS A 727 -18.45 19.12 31.39
N THR A 728 -19.21 18.28 32.08
CA THR A 728 -18.90 16.85 32.26
C THR A 728 -19.93 16.01 31.51
N LYS A 729 -19.51 14.84 31.04
CA LYS A 729 -20.30 13.98 30.13
C LYS A 729 -20.89 12.78 30.88
N GLU A 730 -21.52 13.06 32.03
CA GLU A 730 -21.99 12.03 32.97
C GLU A 730 -23.06 11.12 32.35
N GLU A 731 -23.90 11.68 31.49
CA GLU A 731 -24.87 10.94 30.69
C GLU A 731 -24.32 10.64 29.29
N LEU A 732 -24.90 9.62 28.63
CA LEU A 732 -24.46 9.19 27.30
C LEU A 732 -24.65 10.29 26.25
N PHE A 733 -23.53 10.73 25.66
CA PHE A 733 -23.48 11.61 24.50
C PHE A 733 -23.63 10.80 23.21
N LEU A 734 -24.52 11.26 22.34
CA LEU A 734 -24.83 10.62 21.06
C LEU A 734 -24.67 11.62 19.91
N GLU A 735 -23.93 11.21 18.89
CA GLU A 735 -23.77 11.96 17.65
C GLU A 735 -23.94 11.03 16.45
N THR A 736 -24.69 11.48 15.46
CA THR A 736 -24.79 10.80 14.16
C THR A 736 -24.48 11.79 13.05
N GLY A 737 -24.06 11.30 11.89
CA GLY A 737 -23.84 12.16 10.75
C GLY A 737 -23.70 11.42 9.44
N LEU A 738 -23.90 12.16 8.36
CA LEU A 738 -23.73 11.67 7.01
C LEU A 738 -22.70 12.55 6.30
N GLU A 739 -21.73 11.91 5.68
CA GLU A 739 -20.70 12.55 4.88
C GLU A 739 -20.73 12.00 3.46
N LEU A 740 -20.65 12.93 2.50
CA LEU A 740 -20.50 12.65 1.08
C LEU A 740 -19.09 13.10 0.68
N GLN A 741 -18.18 12.14 0.53
CA GLN A 741 -16.82 12.40 0.05
C GLN A 741 -16.78 12.47 -1.48
N ASN A 742 -15.74 13.08 -2.03
CA ASN A 742 -15.47 13.07 -3.47
C ASN A 742 -16.61 13.63 -4.34
N ILE A 743 -17.36 14.63 -3.84
CA ILE A 743 -18.39 15.34 -4.62
C ILE A 743 -17.75 16.12 -5.76
N ILE A 744 -16.72 16.89 -5.44
CA ILE A 744 -15.90 17.61 -6.41
C ILE A 744 -14.55 16.92 -6.45
N LYS A 745 -14.14 16.49 -7.64
CA LYS A 745 -12.85 15.85 -7.87
C LYS A 745 -11.97 16.80 -8.68
N ILE A 746 -11.00 17.42 -8.01
CA ILE A 746 -10.04 18.31 -8.67
C ILE A 746 -8.84 17.47 -9.10
N PRO A 747 -8.51 17.40 -10.41
CA PRO A 747 -7.30 16.71 -10.85
C PRO A 747 -6.07 17.28 -10.14
N TYR A 748 -5.32 16.42 -9.45
CA TYR A 748 -4.10 16.83 -8.76
C TYR A 748 -2.91 16.13 -9.39
N LEU A 749 -2.05 16.94 -10.04
CA LEU A 749 -0.90 16.48 -10.83
C LEU A 749 -1.27 15.37 -11.83
N ASN A 750 -2.55 15.29 -12.22
CA ASN A 750 -3.19 14.18 -12.93
C ASN A 750 -2.98 12.74 -12.40
N ILE A 751 -2.28 12.51 -11.29
CA ILE A 751 -2.11 11.19 -10.64
C ILE A 751 -3.42 10.68 -10.05
N GLY A 752 -4.22 11.61 -9.52
CA GLY A 752 -5.49 11.32 -8.89
C GLY A 752 -6.33 12.58 -8.80
N TYR A 753 -7.23 12.60 -7.83
CA TYR A 753 -8.14 13.68 -7.55
C TYR A 753 -8.03 14.06 -6.08
N LEU A 754 -7.89 15.37 -5.83
CA LEU A 754 -8.25 15.94 -4.55
C LEU A 754 -9.77 16.01 -4.49
N GLY A 755 -10.34 15.13 -3.68
CA GLY A 755 -11.76 15.03 -3.44
C GLY A 755 -12.20 16.00 -2.36
N ILE A 756 -13.14 16.88 -2.70
CA ILE A 756 -13.83 17.75 -1.75
C ILE A 756 -15.22 17.18 -1.53
N GLY A 757 -15.59 17.06 -0.25
CA GLY A 757 -16.88 16.56 0.19
C GLY A 757 -17.53 17.46 1.23
N ILE A 758 -18.72 17.07 1.66
CA ILE A 758 -19.47 17.75 2.72
C ILE A 758 -19.98 16.71 3.72
N GLY A 759 -20.07 17.09 4.99
CA GLY A 759 -20.64 16.29 6.06
C GLY A 759 -21.61 17.12 6.90
N ALA A 760 -22.72 16.49 7.28
CA ALA A 760 -23.69 17.04 8.20
C ALA A 760 -23.80 16.09 9.41
N PHE A 761 -23.62 16.65 10.60
CA PHE A 761 -23.61 15.91 11.86
C PHE A 761 -24.64 16.52 12.81
N TYR A 762 -25.22 15.69 13.66
CA TYR A 762 -26.24 16.06 14.62
C TYR A 762 -25.99 15.36 15.95
N ARG A 763 -25.94 16.15 17.04
CA ARG A 763 -25.99 15.60 18.39
C ARG A 763 -27.42 15.46 18.87
N TYR A 764 -27.68 14.43 19.66
CA TYR A 764 -29.00 14.13 20.19
C TYR A 764 -28.93 13.49 21.58
N GLY A 765 -30.08 13.40 22.26
CA GLY A 765 -30.17 12.84 23.61
C GLY A 765 -29.98 13.88 24.70
N TYR A 766 -29.35 13.47 25.81
CA TYR A 766 -29.22 14.26 27.04
C TYR A 766 -28.39 15.55 26.88
N HIS A 767 -27.42 15.54 25.96
CA HIS A 767 -26.51 16.67 25.73
C HIS A 767 -26.95 17.59 24.58
N ASN A 768 -28.26 17.65 24.30
CA ASN A 768 -28.82 18.57 23.32
C ASN A 768 -28.74 20.03 23.80
N LEU A 769 -28.42 20.93 22.87
CA LEU A 769 -28.57 22.37 23.05
C LEU A 769 -30.02 22.81 22.85
N ASP A 770 -30.42 23.86 23.57
CA ASP A 770 -31.80 24.40 23.56
C ASP A 770 -32.31 24.73 22.15
N LYS A 771 -31.43 25.25 21.29
CA LYS A 771 -31.76 25.54 19.89
C LYS A 771 -31.38 24.36 19.03
N SER A 772 -32.37 23.78 18.35
CA SER A 772 -32.16 22.67 17.41
C SER A 772 -31.10 22.98 16.34
N SER A 773 -31.01 24.23 15.86
CA SER A 773 -29.98 24.67 14.91
C SER A 773 -28.55 24.51 15.43
N ASP A 774 -28.35 24.63 16.75
CA ASP A 774 -27.03 24.59 17.38
C ASP A 774 -26.55 23.15 17.68
N ASN A 775 -27.40 22.17 17.38
CA ASN A 775 -27.07 20.75 17.42
C ASN A 775 -26.55 20.22 16.07
N PHE A 776 -26.67 21.01 14.99
CA PHE A 776 -26.12 20.68 13.68
C PHE A 776 -24.69 21.20 13.50
N ALA A 777 -23.84 20.38 12.91
CA ALA A 777 -22.52 20.78 12.42
C ALA A 777 -22.39 20.44 10.94
N PHE A 778 -22.17 21.48 10.12
CA PHE A 778 -21.86 21.32 8.70
C PHE A 778 -20.36 21.50 8.50
N LYS A 779 -19.75 20.55 7.79
CA LYS A 779 -18.30 20.49 7.63
C LYS A 779 -17.91 20.11 6.20
N TYR A 780 -16.73 20.55 5.80
CA TYR A 780 -16.07 20.10 4.59
C TYR A 780 -15.25 18.85 4.87
N SER A 781 -15.22 17.97 3.89
CA SER A 781 -14.30 16.83 3.86
C SER A 781 -13.29 17.03 2.75
N MET A 782 -12.06 16.60 3.00
CA MET A 782 -10.99 16.57 2.01
C MET A 782 -10.33 15.20 2.04
N GLY A 783 -10.14 14.64 0.86
CA GLY A 783 -9.45 13.36 0.67
C GLY A 783 -8.68 13.36 -0.63
N PHE A 784 -7.81 12.37 -0.78
CA PHE A 784 -7.18 12.05 -2.05
C PHE A 784 -7.75 10.72 -2.54
N THR A 785 -8.08 10.62 -3.83
CA THR A 785 -8.56 9.39 -4.45
C THR A 785 -7.99 9.24 -5.86
N PHE A 786 -7.67 8.02 -6.26
CA PHE A 786 -7.18 7.73 -7.61
C PHE A 786 -8.30 7.55 -8.65
N LYS A 787 -9.58 7.49 -8.22
CA LYS A 787 -10.74 7.24 -9.10
C LYS A 787 -11.81 8.33 -9.02
#